data_AF-A0A1F2XDC3-F1
#
_entry.id   AF-A0A1F2XDC3-F1
#
_cell.length_a   1.000
_cell.length_b   1.000
_cell.length_c   1.000
_cell.angle_alpha   90.00
_cell.angle_beta   90.00
_cell.angle_gamma   90.00
#
_symmetry.space_group_name_H-M   'P 1'
#
loop_
_entity.id
_entity.type
_entity.pdbx_description
1 polymer ?
#
loop_
_entity_poly.entity_id
_entity_poly.type
_entity_poly.pdbx_seq_one_letter_code
_entity_poly.pdbx_strand_id
1 'polypeptide(L)'
;MTRPRAHTRLAMVLIAATLVVAGAPPAAMAAGGSGFTFSGGGFGHSVGMSQFGAYGMSRAGYSWQEIMEHYFTGATPADVDPSLAAAPIWVNLATEQASLALTVRSVGPDPVPATFATSAGTVSAEPGQTATITRLANGNCRVTTPSGSVDGSCTIDIEWDGWTGDPSTGLVLEGCGLVNWNIASGGLVQPCTYARGGLRVRPDNNTNTVALSVEITTEDYVLGISEMPYFWGATGGEAALQAQAVAARSYAYARVIQRGNPASRPWCWCQLYDTTVDQNYVGWGHGTQDWIDAVATTAGQVMTHPSRKVAGALVPIDTYYSSSTFGWTEDSENGFTTAIPYLRSVDDHWAVLPEVQNSNATWTRTMSTSSLAAALPGMGSVTDAAITKCSDTGAALEVTFAGSGGPRAYKTRDLRGLLSLRSMQILSISTPSGVSTCPTRDGGSPPATTTTTTTTTTTLAPGDTTTTTTTTTTPETTTTTVAPAECSVLAPEFLADLLNSGALLKKGARGESVRQLELFLLAMGYSPITPDLSFGAQTAGAVRAFQDDRGLPVDGVVGSRTRGEIALIAASAAPAQRLAATDRLLAAGATGAEVRDLQHVLAALGFDPGPTDGVYGSRTTSAVRSFQRAQQLLVDGLFGASSRNALLNRFGVADTRCG
;
A
#
# COMPACT_ATOMS: atom_id res chain seq x y z
N MET A 1 2.07 11.38 -76.90
CA MET A 1 2.25 9.97 -76.48
C MET A 1 3.72 9.74 -76.12
N THR A 2 4.10 8.51 -75.76
CA THR A 2 5.50 7.99 -75.64
C THR A 2 6.49 8.71 -74.70
N ARG A 3 6.71 8.11 -73.52
CA ARG A 3 8.07 7.90 -72.95
C ARG A 3 8.86 6.93 -73.89
N PRO A 4 10.19 6.68 -73.78
CA PRO A 4 11.09 6.92 -72.62
C PRO A 4 12.55 7.37 -72.94
N ARG A 5 13.33 7.69 -71.89
CA ARG A 5 14.59 6.99 -71.48
C ARG A 5 15.30 7.74 -70.34
N ALA A 6 16.21 7.06 -69.65
CA ALA A 6 17.00 7.58 -68.53
C ALA A 6 18.50 7.45 -68.80
N HIS A 7 19.30 8.36 -68.25
CA HIS A 7 20.74 8.23 -68.08
C HIS A 7 21.17 8.82 -66.73
N THR A 8 22.41 8.57 -66.31
CA THR A 8 22.75 8.38 -64.89
C THR A 8 23.99 9.19 -64.49
N ARG A 9 24.07 9.51 -63.18
CA ARG A 9 25.23 10.06 -62.44
C ARG A 9 25.60 11.52 -62.73
N LEU A 10 25.62 12.31 -61.66
CA LEU A 10 26.87 12.87 -61.17
C LEU A 10 26.82 12.96 -59.64
N ALA A 11 27.97 12.84 -58.97
CA ALA A 11 28.09 13.04 -57.54
C ALA A 11 28.71 14.42 -57.26
N MET A 12 28.29 15.08 -56.18
CA MET A 12 29.01 16.22 -55.62
C MET A 12 29.46 15.88 -54.20
N VAL A 13 30.77 15.84 -54.01
CA VAL A 13 31.41 15.89 -52.70
C VAL A 13 31.35 17.35 -52.22
N LEU A 14 30.93 17.57 -50.98
CA LEU A 14 30.94 18.90 -50.37
C LEU A 14 31.68 18.81 -49.04
N ILE A 15 32.84 19.46 -48.97
CA ILE A 15 33.76 19.40 -47.84
C ILE A 15 33.27 20.37 -46.76
N ALA A 16 32.80 19.85 -45.64
CA ALA A 16 32.52 20.64 -44.44
C ALA A 16 33.75 20.62 -43.51
N ALA A 17 34.43 21.75 -43.38
CA ALA A 17 35.56 21.88 -42.46
C ALA A 17 35.07 22.02 -41.02
N THR A 18 35.24 20.97 -40.20
CA THR A 18 34.89 21.00 -38.78
C THR A 18 35.92 21.81 -37.99
N LEU A 19 35.55 23.04 -37.62
CA LEU A 19 36.33 23.85 -36.69
C LEU A 19 36.17 23.28 -35.26
N VAL A 20 37.17 22.53 -34.79
CA VAL A 20 37.18 21.97 -33.42
C VAL A 20 37.50 23.09 -32.43
N VAL A 21 36.47 23.83 -32.03
CA VAL A 21 36.53 24.65 -30.82
C VAL A 21 36.47 23.70 -29.63
N ALA A 22 37.57 23.59 -28.89
CA ALA A 22 37.62 22.81 -27.65
C ALA A 22 36.83 23.55 -26.56
N GLY A 23 35.50 23.42 -26.60
CA GLY A 23 34.65 23.76 -25.47
C GLY A 23 35.05 22.88 -24.28
N ALA A 24 35.57 23.49 -23.23
CA ALA A 24 35.64 22.83 -21.93
C ALA A 24 34.23 22.32 -21.58
N PRO A 25 34.08 21.16 -20.91
CA PRO A 25 32.78 20.78 -20.38
C PRO A 25 32.25 21.93 -19.53
N PRO A 26 30.96 22.30 -19.61
CA PRO A 26 30.41 23.32 -18.75
C PRO A 26 30.70 22.89 -17.32
N ALA A 27 31.52 23.68 -16.61
CA ALA A 27 31.89 23.38 -15.24
C ALA A 27 30.59 23.21 -14.45
N ALA A 28 30.37 22.01 -13.91
CA ALA A 28 29.09 21.63 -13.35
C ALA A 28 28.67 22.72 -12.35
N MET A 29 27.59 23.44 -12.66
CA MET A 29 27.16 24.53 -11.80
C MET A 29 26.74 23.93 -10.48
N ALA A 30 27.62 24.07 -9.49
CA ALA A 30 27.37 23.72 -8.11
C ALA A 30 26.23 24.62 -7.62
N ALA A 31 25.00 24.15 -7.82
CA ALA A 31 23.79 24.82 -7.41
C ALA A 31 23.72 24.76 -5.88
N GLY A 32 24.38 25.72 -5.24
CA GLY A 32 24.30 25.98 -3.80
C GLY A 32 22.90 26.46 -3.43
N GLY A 33 21.94 25.53 -3.47
CA GLY A 33 20.56 25.73 -3.06
C GLY A 33 20.33 25.14 -1.68
N SER A 34 19.74 25.92 -0.78
CA SER A 34 19.40 25.52 0.58
C SER A 34 18.30 24.46 0.59
N GLY A 35 18.71 23.20 0.71
CA GLY A 35 17.82 22.04 0.70
C GLY A 35 18.43 20.81 1.34
N PHE A 36 17.62 19.76 1.41
CA PHE A 36 17.92 18.47 2.01
C PHE A 36 17.92 17.40 0.95
N THR A 37 18.92 16.53 0.94
CA THR A 37 19.00 15.40 0.03
C THR A 37 19.05 14.10 0.82
N PHE A 38 17.91 13.43 0.89
CA PHE A 38 17.76 12.10 1.46
C PHE A 38 18.29 11.08 0.44
N SER A 39 19.19 10.20 0.87
CA SER A 39 19.61 9.04 0.09
C SER A 39 19.30 7.77 0.87
N GLY A 40 18.84 6.75 0.16
CA GLY A 40 18.45 5.47 0.73
C GLY A 40 18.51 4.37 -0.31
N GLY A 41 17.87 3.25 -0.01
CA GLY A 41 17.73 2.16 -0.98
C GLY A 41 16.48 1.32 -0.72
N GLY A 42 16.18 0.43 -1.65
CA GLY A 42 14.96 -0.35 -1.65
C GLY A 42 13.70 0.40 -2.08
N PHE A 43 12.61 -0.36 -2.17
CA PHE A 43 11.27 0.12 -2.50
C PHE A 43 10.23 -0.73 -1.77
N GLY A 44 9.38 -0.09 -0.96
CA GLY A 44 8.44 -0.77 -0.07
C GLY A 44 8.79 -0.60 1.41
N HIS A 45 8.50 -1.64 2.21
CA HIS A 45 8.76 -1.67 3.65
C HIS A 45 9.95 -2.56 4.05
N SER A 46 10.60 -3.27 3.12
CA SER A 46 11.86 -4.00 3.35
C SER A 46 11.85 -5.08 4.46
N VAL A 47 10.69 -5.47 4.95
CA VAL A 47 10.49 -6.54 5.97
C VAL A 47 10.03 -7.81 5.26
N GLY A 48 10.62 -8.95 5.60
CA GLY A 48 10.34 -10.23 4.93
C GLY A 48 11.02 -10.30 3.56
N MET A 49 10.39 -10.95 2.59
CA MET A 49 11.04 -11.28 1.31
C MET A 49 11.29 -10.06 0.42
N SER A 50 12.51 -9.95 -0.09
CA SER A 50 12.92 -8.98 -1.12
C SER A 50 12.73 -9.60 -2.51
N GLN A 51 11.91 -9.00 -3.37
CA GLN A 51 11.64 -9.59 -4.71
C GLN A 51 12.90 -9.58 -5.59
N PHE A 52 13.61 -8.45 -5.67
CA PHE A 52 14.89 -8.36 -6.38
C PHE A 52 15.98 -9.23 -5.72
N GLY A 53 15.94 -9.42 -4.40
CA GLY A 53 16.85 -10.30 -3.69
C GLY A 53 16.61 -11.78 -4.00
N ALA A 54 15.36 -12.24 -3.91
CA ALA A 54 14.94 -13.58 -4.30
C ALA A 54 15.29 -13.88 -5.77
N TYR A 55 15.17 -12.89 -6.67
CA TYR A 55 15.62 -13.00 -8.05
C TYR A 55 17.13 -13.18 -8.19
N GLY A 56 17.93 -12.45 -7.41
CA GLY A 56 19.38 -12.64 -7.34
C GLY A 56 19.79 -13.99 -6.74
N MET A 57 19.08 -14.47 -5.72
CA MET A 57 19.26 -15.82 -5.15
C MET A 57 18.93 -16.91 -6.16
N SER A 58 17.78 -16.83 -6.83
CA SER A 58 17.39 -17.75 -7.91
C SER A 58 18.45 -17.83 -9.01
N ARG A 59 19.03 -16.68 -9.39
CA ARG A 59 20.11 -16.62 -10.39
C ARG A 59 21.49 -17.05 -9.87
N ALA A 60 21.69 -17.08 -8.55
CA ALA A 60 22.84 -17.73 -7.91
C ALA A 60 22.63 -19.24 -7.72
N GLY A 61 21.45 -19.79 -8.08
CA GLY A 61 21.15 -21.21 -8.07
C GLY A 61 20.44 -21.73 -6.81
N TYR A 62 19.97 -20.84 -5.92
CA TYR A 62 19.19 -21.23 -4.74
C TYR A 62 17.78 -21.67 -5.14
N SER A 63 17.28 -22.71 -4.47
CA SER A 63 15.90 -23.20 -4.57
C SER A 63 14.89 -22.25 -3.90
N TRP A 64 13.60 -22.41 -4.21
CA TRP A 64 12.56 -21.60 -3.56
C TRP A 64 12.48 -21.87 -2.06
N GLN A 65 12.80 -23.09 -1.61
CA GLN A 65 12.87 -23.43 -0.19
C GLN A 65 13.95 -22.61 0.50
N GLU A 66 15.18 -22.60 -0.02
CA GLU A 66 16.30 -21.84 0.54
C GLU A 66 16.02 -20.33 0.54
N ILE A 67 15.40 -19.81 -0.51
CA ILE A 67 14.94 -18.41 -0.58
C ILE A 67 13.94 -18.11 0.55
N MET A 68 12.93 -18.95 0.75
CA MET A 68 11.90 -18.72 1.76
C MET A 68 12.40 -18.93 3.19
N GLU A 69 13.24 -19.93 3.45
CA GLU A 69 13.85 -20.17 4.78
C GLU A 69 14.85 -19.07 5.16
N HIS A 70 15.53 -18.47 4.17
CA HIS A 70 16.39 -17.31 4.35
C HIS A 70 15.60 -16.06 4.77
N TYR A 71 14.56 -15.67 4.03
CA TYR A 71 13.78 -14.47 4.34
C TYR A 71 12.83 -14.60 5.52
N PHE A 72 12.43 -15.82 5.89
CA PHE A 72 11.50 -16.08 7.00
C PHE A 72 12.19 -16.90 8.10
N THR A 73 13.01 -16.22 8.91
CA THR A 73 13.95 -16.83 9.87
C THR A 73 13.31 -17.90 10.75
N GLY A 74 13.82 -19.14 10.64
CA GLY A 74 13.36 -20.29 11.43
C GLY A 74 11.97 -20.82 11.05
N ALA A 75 11.36 -20.28 9.99
CA ALA A 75 10.18 -20.86 9.38
C ALA A 75 10.61 -21.98 8.41
N THR A 76 9.73 -22.94 8.17
CA THR A 76 9.98 -24.07 7.27
C THR A 76 8.82 -24.23 6.28
N PRO A 77 9.09 -24.68 5.04
CA PRO A 77 8.05 -25.15 4.13
C PRO A 77 7.25 -26.30 4.75
N ALA A 78 5.98 -26.38 4.38
CA ALA A 78 5.06 -27.46 4.72
C ALA A 78 3.94 -27.56 3.67
N ASP A 79 3.32 -28.72 3.60
CA ASP A 79 2.02 -28.86 2.94
C ASP A 79 0.95 -28.08 3.74
N VAL A 80 0.05 -27.40 3.03
CA VAL A 80 -1.13 -26.79 3.63
C VAL A 80 -2.05 -27.86 4.23
N ASP A 81 -2.72 -27.53 5.35
CA ASP A 81 -3.77 -28.38 5.92
C ASP A 81 -4.88 -28.66 4.87
N PRO A 82 -5.23 -29.93 4.57
CA PRO A 82 -6.20 -30.25 3.52
C PRO A 82 -7.60 -29.66 3.73
N SER A 83 -8.04 -29.40 4.98
CA SER A 83 -9.33 -28.77 5.25
C SER A 83 -9.30 -27.27 4.97
N LEU A 84 -8.14 -26.63 5.12
CA LEU A 84 -7.91 -25.24 4.75
C LEU A 84 -7.73 -25.10 3.22
N ALA A 85 -7.11 -26.08 2.57
CA ALA A 85 -6.94 -26.11 1.11
C ALA A 85 -8.26 -26.33 0.35
N ALA A 86 -9.17 -27.13 0.91
CA ALA A 86 -10.49 -27.39 0.34
C ALA A 86 -11.50 -26.26 0.58
N ALA A 87 -11.17 -25.26 1.40
CA ALA A 87 -12.04 -24.12 1.68
C ALA A 87 -11.81 -23.00 0.64
N PRO A 88 -12.86 -22.52 -0.05
CA PRO A 88 -12.72 -21.41 -0.98
C PRO A 88 -12.48 -20.10 -0.23
N ILE A 89 -11.74 -19.20 -0.87
CA ILE A 89 -11.41 -17.87 -0.34
C ILE A 89 -12.19 -16.79 -1.08
N TRP A 90 -12.54 -15.72 -0.38
CA TRP A 90 -13.33 -14.62 -0.91
C TRP A 90 -12.48 -13.36 -1.03
N VAL A 91 -12.23 -12.94 -2.28
CA VAL A 91 -11.45 -11.75 -2.62
C VAL A 91 -12.40 -10.66 -3.09
N ASN A 92 -12.35 -9.48 -2.47
CA ASN A 92 -13.14 -8.33 -2.92
C ASN A 92 -12.56 -7.76 -4.22
N LEU A 93 -13.44 -7.40 -5.16
CA LEU A 93 -13.13 -6.85 -6.48
C LEU A 93 -13.79 -5.48 -6.71
N ALA A 94 -14.89 -5.20 -5.99
CA ALA A 94 -15.48 -3.88 -5.87
C ALA A 94 -16.34 -3.78 -4.61
N THR A 95 -16.41 -2.60 -4.00
CA THR A 95 -17.46 -2.16 -3.06
C THR A 95 -18.31 -1.07 -3.73
N GLU A 96 -19.33 -0.53 -3.04
CA GLU A 96 -19.97 0.75 -3.43
C GLU A 96 -20.75 0.75 -4.78
N GLN A 97 -20.96 -0.39 -5.43
CA GLN A 97 -21.50 -0.41 -6.79
C GLN A 97 -23.03 -0.26 -6.82
N ALA A 98 -23.52 0.92 -7.19
CA ALA A 98 -24.95 1.13 -7.45
C ALA A 98 -25.46 0.29 -8.67
N SER A 99 -24.57 0.01 -9.62
CA SER A 99 -24.78 -0.97 -10.68
C SER A 99 -23.44 -1.59 -11.12
N LEU A 100 -23.43 -2.89 -11.36
CA LEU A 100 -22.35 -3.63 -12.03
C LEU A 100 -22.76 -3.92 -13.48
N ALA A 101 -21.79 -3.97 -14.38
CA ALA A 101 -21.95 -4.55 -15.71
C ALA A 101 -20.83 -5.58 -15.95
N LEU A 102 -21.25 -6.79 -16.33
CA LEU A 102 -20.38 -7.95 -16.50
C LEU A 102 -20.59 -8.54 -17.90
N THR A 103 -19.55 -8.47 -18.74
CA THR A 103 -19.58 -8.99 -20.11
C THR A 103 -19.01 -10.40 -20.16
N VAL A 104 -19.80 -11.34 -20.63
CA VAL A 104 -19.39 -12.74 -20.84
C VAL A 104 -18.48 -12.81 -22.05
N ARG A 105 -17.33 -13.49 -21.94
CA ARG A 105 -16.31 -13.63 -22.99
C ARG A 105 -15.86 -15.07 -23.09
N SER A 106 -15.62 -15.56 -24.31
CA SER A 106 -14.79 -16.76 -24.49
C SER A 106 -13.36 -16.45 -24.05
N VAL A 107 -12.79 -17.37 -23.26
CA VAL A 107 -11.37 -17.41 -22.89
C VAL A 107 -10.72 -18.76 -23.25
N GLY A 108 -11.53 -19.78 -23.52
CA GLY A 108 -11.15 -21.09 -24.04
C GLY A 108 -12.12 -21.60 -25.12
N PRO A 109 -11.96 -22.86 -25.58
CA PRO A 109 -12.84 -23.49 -26.56
C PRO A 109 -14.24 -23.74 -25.99
N ASP A 110 -15.24 -23.83 -26.87
CA ASP A 110 -16.64 -24.18 -26.57
C ASP A 110 -17.28 -23.42 -25.38
N PRO A 111 -17.31 -22.06 -25.44
CA PRO A 111 -17.69 -21.18 -24.34
C PRO A 111 -19.15 -21.34 -23.90
N VAL A 112 -19.37 -21.54 -22.60
CA VAL A 112 -20.71 -21.69 -22.00
C VAL A 112 -21.34 -20.36 -21.53
N PRO A 113 -22.67 -20.26 -21.36
CA PRO A 113 -23.35 -19.06 -20.85
C PRO A 113 -23.08 -18.83 -19.36
N ALA A 114 -22.99 -17.58 -18.93
CA ALA A 114 -22.95 -17.23 -17.51
C ALA A 114 -24.37 -17.10 -16.95
N THR A 115 -24.64 -17.78 -15.83
CA THR A 115 -25.94 -17.82 -15.16
C THR A 115 -25.90 -17.04 -13.86
N PHE A 116 -26.91 -16.18 -13.66
CA PHE A 116 -27.04 -15.24 -12.55
C PHE A 116 -28.25 -15.66 -11.71
N ALA A 117 -27.99 -16.27 -10.56
CA ALA A 117 -29.02 -16.80 -9.65
C ALA A 117 -29.38 -15.80 -8.56
N THR A 118 -30.68 -15.53 -8.40
CA THR A 118 -31.24 -14.66 -7.35
C THR A 118 -32.26 -15.43 -6.51
N SER A 119 -32.67 -14.87 -5.36
CA SER A 119 -33.77 -15.42 -4.55
C SER A 119 -35.14 -15.54 -5.26
N ALA A 120 -35.28 -14.92 -6.44
CA ALA A 120 -36.52 -14.89 -7.22
C ALA A 120 -36.45 -15.70 -8.54
N GLY A 121 -35.27 -16.23 -8.88
CA GLY A 121 -35.03 -16.96 -10.13
C GLY A 121 -33.68 -16.63 -10.78
N THR A 122 -33.45 -17.25 -11.94
CA THR A 122 -32.20 -17.21 -12.71
C THR A 122 -32.39 -16.52 -14.06
N VAL A 123 -31.39 -15.77 -14.52
CA VAL A 123 -31.23 -15.35 -15.93
C VAL A 123 -29.81 -15.65 -16.40
N SER A 124 -29.58 -15.78 -17.70
CA SER A 124 -28.27 -16.14 -18.26
C SER A 124 -27.87 -15.23 -19.41
N ALA A 125 -26.58 -15.02 -19.59
CA ALA A 125 -26.00 -14.24 -20.68
C ALA A 125 -25.04 -15.12 -21.50
N GLU A 126 -25.21 -15.12 -22.82
CA GLU A 126 -24.36 -15.86 -23.75
C GLU A 126 -22.99 -15.20 -23.92
N PRO A 127 -21.94 -15.94 -24.36
CA PRO A 127 -20.66 -15.35 -24.73
C PRO A 127 -20.81 -14.18 -25.72
N GLY A 128 -20.23 -13.03 -25.37
CA GLY A 128 -20.37 -11.76 -26.09
C GLY A 128 -21.50 -10.85 -25.59
N GLN A 129 -22.34 -11.30 -24.65
CA GLN A 129 -23.41 -10.50 -24.04
C GLN A 129 -22.96 -9.86 -22.72
N THR A 130 -23.57 -8.72 -22.39
CA THR A 130 -23.39 -8.04 -21.10
C THR A 130 -24.62 -8.26 -20.21
N ALA A 131 -24.39 -8.70 -18.98
CA ALA A 131 -25.37 -8.65 -17.90
C ALA A 131 -25.18 -7.36 -17.10
N THR A 132 -26.27 -6.68 -16.77
CA THR A 132 -26.27 -5.52 -15.88
C THR A 132 -27.03 -5.86 -14.60
N ILE A 133 -26.37 -5.65 -13.46
CA ILE A 133 -26.93 -5.84 -12.13
C ILE A 133 -27.11 -4.44 -11.52
N THR A 134 -28.33 -4.07 -11.14
CA THR A 134 -28.64 -2.72 -10.64
C THR A 134 -29.36 -2.80 -9.30
N ARG A 135 -28.88 -2.05 -8.29
CA ARG A 135 -29.58 -1.92 -7.01
C ARG A 135 -30.87 -1.12 -7.23
N LEU A 136 -32.01 -1.68 -6.83
CA LEU A 136 -33.32 -1.06 -6.95
C LEU A 136 -33.66 -0.23 -5.70
N ALA A 137 -34.58 0.73 -5.87
CA ALA A 137 -35.03 1.61 -4.78
C ALA A 137 -35.84 0.89 -3.68
N ASN A 138 -36.28 -0.35 -3.91
CA ASN A 138 -36.91 -1.22 -2.90
C ASN A 138 -35.90 -2.13 -2.16
N GLY A 139 -34.59 -1.90 -2.33
CA GLY A 139 -33.51 -2.64 -1.67
C GLY A 139 -33.10 -3.95 -2.36
N ASN A 140 -33.94 -4.47 -3.27
CA ASN A 140 -33.63 -5.61 -4.14
C ASN A 140 -32.62 -5.24 -5.25
N CYS A 141 -32.22 -6.23 -6.03
CA CYS A 141 -31.42 -6.04 -7.24
C CYS A 141 -32.17 -6.58 -8.47
N ARG A 142 -32.06 -5.86 -9.59
CA ARG A 142 -32.45 -6.35 -10.91
C ARG A 142 -31.21 -6.87 -11.62
N VAL A 143 -31.23 -8.11 -12.08
CA VAL A 143 -30.30 -8.60 -13.11
C VAL A 143 -31.01 -8.46 -14.45
N THR A 144 -30.35 -7.85 -15.43
CA THR A 144 -30.84 -7.72 -16.82
C THR A 144 -29.81 -8.31 -17.76
N THR A 145 -30.25 -9.15 -18.68
CA THR A 145 -29.48 -9.78 -19.75
C THR A 145 -30.26 -9.66 -21.07
N PRO A 146 -29.64 -9.92 -22.24
CA PRO A 146 -30.38 -10.00 -23.49
C PRO A 146 -31.44 -11.12 -23.54
N SER A 147 -31.37 -12.14 -22.67
CA SER A 147 -32.39 -13.20 -22.58
C SER A 147 -33.59 -12.81 -21.71
N GLY A 148 -33.45 -11.82 -20.83
CA GLY A 148 -34.50 -11.37 -19.90
C GLY A 148 -33.95 -10.72 -18.62
N SER A 149 -34.85 -10.40 -17.68
CA SER A 149 -34.50 -9.82 -16.38
C SER A 149 -35.22 -10.48 -15.21
N VAL A 150 -34.60 -10.44 -14.03
CA VAL A 150 -35.15 -10.94 -12.76
C VAL A 150 -34.87 -9.95 -11.63
N ASP A 151 -35.88 -9.75 -10.76
CA ASP A 151 -35.81 -8.87 -9.59
C ASP A 151 -35.82 -9.73 -8.32
N GLY A 152 -34.71 -9.79 -7.58
CA GLY A 152 -34.56 -10.60 -6.37
C GLY A 152 -33.71 -9.92 -5.30
N SER A 153 -33.34 -10.65 -4.25
CA SER A 153 -32.36 -10.15 -3.28
C SER A 153 -31.03 -9.85 -3.95
N CYS A 154 -30.27 -8.88 -3.44
CA CYS A 154 -28.90 -8.60 -3.92
C CYS A 154 -27.85 -9.65 -3.50
N THR A 155 -28.25 -10.73 -2.85
CA THR A 155 -27.48 -11.97 -2.80
C THR A 155 -27.66 -12.65 -4.15
N ILE A 156 -26.66 -12.49 -5.03
CA ILE A 156 -26.65 -13.04 -6.38
C ILE A 156 -25.39 -13.86 -6.56
N ASP A 157 -25.55 -15.08 -7.02
CA ASP A 157 -24.46 -16.00 -7.31
C ASP A 157 -24.36 -16.18 -8.83
N ILE A 158 -23.13 -16.10 -9.35
CA ILE A 158 -22.86 -16.03 -10.78
C ILE A 158 -21.87 -17.15 -11.13
N GLU A 159 -22.31 -18.07 -11.98
CA GLU A 159 -21.63 -19.33 -12.32
C GLU A 159 -21.65 -19.54 -13.85
N TRP A 160 -20.62 -20.16 -14.42
CA TRP A 160 -20.54 -20.45 -15.86
C TRP A 160 -19.98 -21.86 -16.12
N ASP A 161 -18.65 -22.04 -16.10
CA ASP A 161 -17.97 -23.34 -16.27
C ASP A 161 -17.95 -24.18 -14.98
N GLY A 162 -18.38 -23.60 -13.87
CA GLY A 162 -18.05 -24.10 -12.55
C GLY A 162 -16.54 -24.03 -12.27
N TRP A 163 -16.04 -24.96 -11.46
CA TRP A 163 -14.73 -24.86 -10.82
C TRP A 163 -13.67 -25.67 -11.56
N THR A 164 -13.50 -25.36 -12.86
CA THR A 164 -12.49 -25.97 -13.75
C THR A 164 -11.16 -25.23 -13.73
N GLY A 165 -10.06 -25.96 -13.95
CA GLY A 165 -8.76 -25.36 -14.24
C GLY A 165 -8.65 -24.78 -15.66
N ASP A 166 -9.40 -25.33 -16.61
CA ASP A 166 -9.38 -24.90 -18.01
C ASP A 166 -10.75 -24.31 -18.38
N PRO A 167 -10.96 -22.99 -18.15
CA PRO A 167 -12.25 -22.35 -18.40
C PRO A 167 -12.50 -22.08 -19.89
N SER A 168 -13.75 -22.22 -20.30
CA SER A 168 -14.24 -21.87 -21.64
C SER A 168 -14.64 -20.38 -21.70
N THR A 169 -15.20 -19.88 -20.61
CA THR A 169 -15.81 -18.56 -20.44
C THR A 169 -15.16 -17.78 -19.29
N GLY A 170 -15.16 -16.46 -19.41
CA GLY A 170 -14.78 -15.53 -18.35
C GLY A 170 -15.66 -14.28 -18.35
N LEU A 171 -15.78 -13.64 -17.18
CA LEU A 171 -16.61 -12.47 -16.94
C LEU A 171 -15.70 -11.23 -16.85
N VAL A 172 -15.88 -10.28 -17.77
CA VAL A 172 -15.21 -8.97 -17.76
C VAL A 172 -16.01 -7.98 -16.94
N LEU A 173 -15.37 -7.33 -15.96
CA LEU A 173 -15.96 -6.19 -15.25
C LEU A 173 -15.81 -4.90 -16.08
N GLU A 174 -16.93 -4.40 -16.59
CA GLU A 174 -16.95 -3.22 -17.45
C GLU A 174 -16.45 -1.96 -16.71
N GLY A 175 -15.63 -1.17 -17.39
CA GLY A 175 -14.97 0.01 -16.81
C GLY A 175 -13.74 -0.28 -15.93
N CYS A 176 -13.43 -1.56 -15.67
CA CYS A 176 -12.23 -1.97 -14.94
C CYS A 176 -11.13 -2.39 -15.93
N GLY A 177 -9.92 -1.83 -15.77
CA GLY A 177 -8.75 -2.17 -16.60
C GLY A 177 -7.44 -2.02 -15.84
N LEU A 178 -6.57 -3.02 -15.99
CA LEU A 178 -5.33 -3.17 -15.21
C LEU A 178 -4.12 -3.18 -16.14
N VAL A 179 -3.07 -2.45 -15.76
CA VAL A 179 -1.80 -2.43 -16.52
C VAL A 179 -1.03 -3.72 -16.24
N ASN A 180 -0.82 -4.54 -17.26
CA ASN A 180 0.08 -5.68 -17.15
C ASN A 180 1.54 -5.19 -17.24
N TRP A 181 2.08 -4.84 -16.07
CA TRP A 181 3.46 -4.38 -15.89
C TRP A 181 4.46 -5.54 -15.72
N ASN A 182 3.97 -6.77 -15.50
CA ASN A 182 4.78 -7.96 -15.19
C ASN A 182 5.21 -8.77 -16.42
N ILE A 183 4.79 -8.37 -17.62
CA ILE A 183 5.22 -8.97 -18.90
C ILE A 183 6.27 -8.10 -19.59
N ALA A 184 7.17 -8.73 -20.36
CA ALA A 184 8.33 -8.06 -20.97
C ALA A 184 7.99 -6.94 -21.97
N SER A 185 6.76 -6.90 -22.52
CA SER A 185 6.27 -5.78 -23.34
C SER A 185 5.87 -4.55 -22.54
N GLY A 186 5.49 -4.73 -21.27
CA GLY A 186 4.92 -3.72 -20.37
C GLY A 186 3.64 -3.06 -20.89
N GLY A 187 3.08 -2.14 -20.08
CA GLY A 187 2.16 -1.07 -20.51
C GLY A 187 0.78 -1.45 -21.08
N LEU A 188 0.51 -2.73 -21.35
CA LEU A 188 -0.76 -3.19 -21.90
C LEU A 188 -1.85 -3.13 -20.82
N VAL A 189 -2.86 -2.28 -21.02
CA VAL A 189 -4.09 -2.29 -20.21
C VAL A 189 -4.95 -3.46 -20.69
N GLN A 190 -5.18 -4.45 -19.82
CA GLN A 190 -6.12 -5.54 -20.05
C GLN A 190 -7.41 -5.30 -19.23
N PRO A 191 -8.59 -5.73 -19.73
CA PRO A 191 -9.83 -5.63 -18.96
C PRO A 191 -9.83 -6.61 -17.78
N CYS A 192 -10.34 -6.19 -16.63
CA CYS A 192 -10.42 -7.06 -15.44
C CYS A 192 -11.34 -8.26 -15.74
N THR A 193 -10.74 -9.45 -15.85
CA THR A 193 -11.40 -10.67 -16.34
C THR A 193 -11.35 -11.75 -15.28
N TYR A 194 -12.46 -12.43 -15.02
CA TYR A 194 -12.55 -13.48 -14.01
C TYR A 194 -13.11 -14.76 -14.64
N ALA A 195 -12.30 -15.82 -14.69
CA ALA A 195 -12.63 -17.07 -15.40
C ALA A 195 -12.55 -18.34 -14.55
N ARG A 196 -12.05 -18.26 -13.30
CA ARG A 196 -12.06 -19.36 -12.32
C ARG A 196 -12.78 -18.95 -11.04
N GLY A 197 -13.30 -19.92 -10.30
CA GLY A 197 -14.21 -19.70 -9.18
C GLY A 197 -15.61 -19.24 -9.63
N GLY A 198 -16.38 -18.68 -8.71
CA GLY A 198 -17.68 -18.07 -8.97
C GLY A 198 -17.73 -16.61 -8.52
N LEU A 199 -18.45 -15.75 -9.23
CA LEU A 199 -18.64 -14.36 -8.81
C LEU A 199 -19.81 -14.26 -7.82
N ARG A 200 -19.66 -13.37 -6.84
CA ARG A 200 -20.57 -13.19 -5.71
C ARG A 200 -20.90 -11.72 -5.59
N VAL A 201 -22.14 -11.38 -5.92
CA VAL A 201 -22.69 -10.06 -5.59
C VAL A 201 -23.45 -10.18 -4.28
N ARG A 202 -23.23 -9.23 -3.37
CA ARG A 202 -23.87 -9.19 -2.07
C ARG A 202 -24.36 -7.76 -1.80
N PRO A 203 -25.49 -7.58 -1.08
CA PRO A 203 -25.84 -6.25 -0.61
C PRO A 203 -24.70 -5.76 0.28
N ASP A 204 -24.29 -4.51 0.06
CA ASP A 204 -23.73 -3.77 1.17
C ASP A 204 -24.87 -3.52 2.18
N ASN A 205 -24.54 -3.68 3.47
CA ASN A 205 -25.44 -3.45 4.59
C ASN A 205 -25.32 -2.01 5.13
N ASN A 206 -24.26 -1.28 4.76
CA ASN A 206 -24.05 0.12 5.13
C ASN A 206 -24.70 1.07 4.11
N THR A 207 -24.61 0.73 2.82
CA THR A 207 -25.01 1.57 1.69
C THR A 207 -26.08 0.90 0.81
N ASN A 208 -26.84 1.67 0.03
CA ASN A 208 -27.77 1.10 -0.97
C ASN A 208 -27.04 0.77 -2.29
N THR A 209 -25.99 -0.03 -2.19
CA THR A 209 -25.13 -0.48 -3.29
C THR A 209 -24.87 -1.99 -3.18
N VAL A 210 -24.01 -2.56 -4.03
CA VAL A 210 -23.54 -3.94 -3.87
C VAL A 210 -22.01 -4.02 -3.85
N ALA A 211 -21.50 -4.99 -3.10
CA ALA A 211 -20.14 -5.46 -3.22
C ALA A 211 -20.06 -6.60 -4.24
N LEU A 212 -18.96 -6.66 -4.99
CA LEU A 212 -18.57 -7.77 -5.84
C LEU A 212 -17.32 -8.43 -5.24
N SER A 213 -17.38 -9.73 -5.03
CA SER A 213 -16.25 -10.57 -4.67
C SER A 213 -16.18 -11.78 -5.61
N VAL A 214 -15.00 -12.36 -5.76
CA VAL A 214 -14.86 -13.72 -6.30
C VAL A 214 -14.68 -14.71 -5.16
N GLU A 215 -15.44 -15.79 -5.19
CA GLU A 215 -15.24 -16.99 -4.37
C GLU A 215 -14.44 -17.98 -5.23
N ILE A 216 -13.22 -18.33 -4.78
CA ILE A 216 -12.20 -18.97 -5.63
C ILE A 216 -11.34 -19.95 -4.83
N THR A 217 -10.65 -20.91 -5.48
CA THR A 217 -9.61 -21.70 -4.78
C THR A 217 -8.36 -20.87 -4.53
N THR A 218 -7.55 -21.24 -3.55
CA THR A 218 -6.30 -20.50 -3.28
C THR A 218 -5.28 -20.64 -4.41
N GLU A 219 -5.22 -21.77 -5.11
CA GLU A 219 -4.29 -21.96 -6.24
C GLU A 219 -4.70 -21.10 -7.45
N ASP A 220 -6.01 -21.03 -7.75
CA ASP A 220 -6.54 -20.16 -8.81
C ASP A 220 -6.36 -18.68 -8.48
N TYR A 221 -6.47 -18.30 -7.20
CA TYR A 221 -6.15 -16.96 -6.73
C TYR A 221 -4.66 -16.62 -6.90
N VAL A 222 -3.76 -17.53 -6.53
CA VAL A 222 -2.31 -17.33 -6.66
C VAL A 222 -1.90 -17.20 -8.13
N LEU A 223 -2.54 -17.90 -9.07
CA LEU A 223 -2.33 -17.68 -10.51
C LEU A 223 -2.66 -16.24 -10.96
N GLY A 224 -3.62 -15.58 -10.30
CA GLY A 224 -3.98 -14.17 -10.55
C GLY A 224 -3.16 -13.13 -9.76
N ILE A 225 -2.14 -13.52 -8.98
CA ILE A 225 -1.27 -12.59 -8.27
C ILE A 225 -0.27 -11.94 -9.24
N SER A 226 -0.14 -10.61 -9.17
CA SER A 226 0.66 -9.79 -10.08
C SER A 226 1.63 -8.88 -9.32
N GLU A 227 2.49 -9.52 -8.52
CA GLU A 227 3.41 -8.83 -7.59
C GLU A 227 4.87 -8.84 -8.05
N MET A 228 5.27 -9.78 -8.90
CA MET A 228 6.62 -9.88 -9.46
C MET A 228 6.60 -10.00 -10.98
N PRO A 229 7.62 -9.49 -11.70
CA PRO A 229 7.68 -9.60 -13.15
C PRO A 229 7.81 -11.06 -13.60
N TYR A 230 6.73 -11.59 -14.18
CA TYR A 230 6.63 -12.99 -14.62
C TYR A 230 7.72 -13.37 -15.63
N PHE A 231 8.20 -12.40 -16.43
CA PHE A 231 9.29 -12.63 -17.40
C PHE A 231 10.66 -12.92 -16.75
N TRP A 232 10.79 -12.81 -15.42
CA TRP A 232 12.02 -13.19 -14.73
C TRP A 232 12.31 -14.68 -14.77
N GLY A 233 11.31 -15.56 -14.95
CA GLY A 233 11.54 -17.00 -15.11
C GLY A 233 12.50 -17.31 -16.25
N ALA A 234 12.16 -16.83 -17.45
CA ALA A 234 13.00 -16.86 -18.66
C ALA A 234 14.39 -16.19 -18.53
N THR A 235 14.67 -15.45 -17.44
CA THR A 235 15.99 -14.87 -17.14
C THR A 235 16.65 -15.44 -15.88
N GLY A 236 16.23 -16.64 -15.43
CA GLY A 236 16.81 -17.38 -14.30
C GLY A 236 16.17 -17.09 -12.93
N GLY A 237 14.99 -16.47 -12.92
CA GLY A 237 14.19 -16.13 -11.74
C GLY A 237 13.12 -17.15 -11.37
N GLU A 238 13.18 -18.37 -11.91
CA GLU A 238 12.19 -19.43 -11.70
C GLU A 238 11.93 -19.72 -10.21
N ALA A 239 12.99 -19.91 -9.42
CA ALA A 239 12.89 -20.16 -7.99
C ALA A 239 12.36 -18.93 -7.21
N ALA A 240 12.56 -17.72 -7.74
CA ALA A 240 12.01 -16.49 -7.16
C ALA A 240 10.49 -16.35 -7.41
N LEU A 241 10.01 -16.75 -8.60
CA LEU A 241 8.57 -16.85 -8.88
C LEU A 241 7.92 -17.95 -8.01
N GLN A 242 8.58 -19.09 -7.86
CA GLN A 242 8.14 -20.17 -6.97
C GLN A 242 8.06 -19.69 -5.50
N ALA A 243 9.08 -18.99 -5.02
CA ALA A 243 9.07 -18.37 -3.68
C ALA A 243 7.93 -17.35 -3.53
N GLN A 244 7.67 -16.50 -4.53
CA GLN A 244 6.56 -15.55 -4.51
C GLN A 244 5.17 -16.21 -4.54
N ALA A 245 5.02 -17.36 -5.20
CA ALA A 245 3.80 -18.16 -5.14
C ALA A 245 3.57 -18.72 -3.71
N VAL A 246 4.61 -19.29 -3.08
CA VAL A 246 4.54 -19.79 -1.69
C VAL A 246 4.29 -18.66 -0.69
N ALA A 247 4.94 -17.51 -0.87
CA ALA A 247 4.70 -16.31 -0.07
C ALA A 247 3.25 -15.82 -0.23
N ALA A 248 2.72 -15.78 -1.45
CA ALA A 248 1.36 -15.29 -1.68
C ALA A 248 0.29 -16.24 -1.15
N ARG A 249 0.50 -17.55 -1.31
CA ARG A 249 -0.35 -18.62 -0.76
C ARG A 249 -0.36 -18.60 0.78
N SER A 250 0.80 -18.45 1.40
CA SER A 250 0.95 -18.41 2.87
C SER A 250 0.26 -17.19 3.47
N TYR A 251 0.44 -16.01 2.87
CA TYR A 251 -0.22 -14.77 3.27
C TYR A 251 -1.75 -14.86 3.14
N ALA A 252 -2.25 -15.41 2.02
CA ALA A 252 -3.68 -15.63 1.80
C ALA A 252 -4.30 -16.47 2.92
N TYR A 253 -3.70 -17.62 3.23
CA TYR A 253 -4.16 -18.50 4.31
C TYR A 253 -4.03 -17.86 5.71
N ALA A 254 -2.97 -17.08 5.96
CA ALA A 254 -2.84 -16.31 7.19
C ALA A 254 -4.01 -15.31 7.36
N ARG A 255 -4.40 -14.61 6.29
CA ARG A 255 -5.55 -13.69 6.29
C ARG A 255 -6.90 -14.39 6.41
N VAL A 256 -7.10 -15.54 5.74
CA VAL A 256 -8.31 -16.36 5.89
C VAL A 256 -8.49 -16.81 7.34
N ILE A 257 -7.43 -17.34 7.97
CA ILE A 257 -7.47 -17.76 9.39
C ILE A 257 -7.69 -16.57 10.33
N GLN A 258 -7.12 -15.39 10.03
CA GLN A 258 -7.25 -14.19 10.85
C GLN A 258 -8.63 -13.53 10.75
N ARG A 259 -9.27 -13.56 9.57
CA ARG A 259 -10.51 -12.82 9.25
C ARG A 259 -11.76 -13.71 9.23
N GLY A 260 -11.61 -15.02 9.13
CA GLY A 260 -12.67 -16.00 9.31
C GLY A 260 -13.72 -16.00 8.19
N ASN A 261 -15.00 -16.04 8.57
CA ASN A 261 -16.12 -16.12 7.64
C ASN A 261 -16.33 -14.77 6.90
N PRO A 262 -16.39 -14.72 5.55
CA PRO A 262 -16.62 -13.49 4.78
C PRO A 262 -17.87 -12.71 5.20
N ALA A 263 -18.94 -13.39 5.62
CA ALA A 263 -20.19 -12.78 6.09
C ALA A 263 -20.03 -11.96 7.39
N SER A 264 -18.93 -12.13 8.13
CA SER A 264 -18.58 -11.27 9.27
C SER A 264 -18.07 -9.88 8.87
N ARG A 265 -17.82 -9.66 7.57
CA ARG A 265 -17.31 -8.42 6.97
C ARG A 265 -18.28 -7.89 5.90
N PRO A 266 -19.54 -7.55 6.27
CA PRO A 266 -20.66 -7.41 5.33
C PRO A 266 -20.56 -6.27 4.31
N TRP A 267 -19.60 -5.35 4.46
CA TRP A 267 -19.34 -4.27 3.50
C TRP A 267 -18.52 -4.72 2.29
N CYS A 268 -17.73 -5.81 2.42
CA CYS A 268 -16.94 -6.37 1.32
C CYS A 268 -17.24 -7.85 1.03
N TRP A 269 -17.82 -8.59 1.97
CA TRP A 269 -17.94 -10.06 1.93
C TRP A 269 -16.63 -10.71 1.48
N CYS A 270 -15.56 -10.48 2.25
CA CYS A 270 -14.20 -10.79 1.82
C CYS A 270 -13.28 -11.18 2.97
N GLN A 271 -12.37 -12.12 2.72
CA GLN A 271 -11.17 -12.33 3.55
C GLN A 271 -9.97 -11.58 2.99
N LEU A 272 -9.93 -11.27 1.70
CA LEU A 272 -8.82 -10.60 1.02
C LEU A 272 -9.30 -9.42 0.18
N TYR A 273 -8.43 -8.44 -0.03
CA TYR A 273 -8.56 -7.42 -1.06
C TYR A 273 -7.67 -7.77 -2.27
N ASP A 274 -8.06 -7.26 -3.44
CA ASP A 274 -7.33 -7.35 -4.71
C ASP A 274 -6.21 -6.29 -4.87
N THR A 275 -6.16 -5.32 -3.95
CA THR A 275 -5.15 -4.26 -3.89
C THR A 275 -4.04 -4.57 -2.89
N THR A 276 -2.98 -3.75 -2.91
CA THR A 276 -1.84 -3.78 -1.96
C THR A 276 -2.19 -3.49 -0.48
N VAL A 277 -3.48 -3.41 -0.14
CA VAL A 277 -3.98 -3.60 1.24
C VAL A 277 -3.78 -5.04 1.71
N ASP A 278 -3.83 -6.00 0.77
CA ASP A 278 -3.39 -7.38 0.97
C ASP A 278 -2.37 -7.78 -0.09
N GLN A 279 -2.79 -8.06 -1.32
CA GLN A 279 -1.93 -8.48 -2.43
C GLN A 279 -2.53 -8.04 -3.77
N ASN A 280 -1.70 -7.66 -4.74
CA ASN A 280 -2.14 -7.22 -6.06
C ASN A 280 -2.68 -8.40 -6.90
N TYR A 281 -3.99 -8.62 -6.89
CA TYR A 281 -4.70 -9.66 -7.63
C TYR A 281 -5.39 -9.07 -8.87
N VAL A 282 -5.09 -9.60 -10.05
CA VAL A 282 -5.53 -9.04 -11.35
C VAL A 282 -6.49 -9.96 -12.11
N GLY A 283 -6.82 -11.13 -11.55
CA GLY A 283 -7.67 -12.12 -12.20
C GLY A 283 -6.99 -12.88 -13.34
N TRP A 284 -7.76 -13.19 -14.39
CA TRP A 284 -7.41 -14.12 -15.46
C TRP A 284 -6.66 -13.48 -16.62
N GLY A 285 -5.77 -14.24 -17.26
CA GLY A 285 -5.13 -13.86 -18.54
C GLY A 285 -3.97 -12.87 -18.44
N HIS A 286 -3.43 -12.64 -17.23
CA HIS A 286 -2.29 -11.75 -16.99
C HIS A 286 -0.93 -12.47 -16.88
N GLY A 287 -0.90 -13.69 -16.37
CA GLY A 287 0.34 -14.46 -16.14
C GLY A 287 1.00 -15.00 -17.42
N THR A 288 2.31 -15.22 -17.37
CA THR A 288 3.05 -16.00 -18.38
C THR A 288 3.11 -17.48 -18.01
N GLN A 289 3.60 -18.33 -18.93
CA GLN A 289 3.84 -19.75 -18.64
C GLN A 289 4.79 -19.93 -17.43
N ASP A 290 5.87 -19.15 -17.36
CA ASP A 290 6.82 -19.14 -16.23
C ASP A 290 6.13 -18.97 -14.87
N TRP A 291 5.07 -18.15 -14.80
CA TRP A 291 4.28 -17.96 -13.58
C TRP A 291 3.35 -19.15 -13.32
N ILE A 292 2.67 -19.64 -14.35
CA ILE A 292 1.79 -20.82 -14.25
C ILE A 292 2.58 -22.03 -13.74
N ASP A 293 3.77 -22.27 -14.30
CA ASP A 293 4.67 -23.37 -13.92
C ASP A 293 5.24 -23.17 -12.51
N ALA A 294 5.53 -21.94 -12.08
CA ALA A 294 5.98 -21.64 -10.72
C ALA A 294 4.88 -21.87 -9.66
N VAL A 295 3.63 -21.52 -9.96
CA VAL A 295 2.49 -21.80 -9.08
C VAL A 295 2.19 -23.30 -9.03
N ALA A 296 2.20 -23.99 -10.18
CA ALA A 296 1.97 -25.44 -10.26
C ALA A 296 3.05 -26.25 -9.53
N THR A 297 4.34 -25.91 -9.73
CA THR A 297 5.49 -26.53 -9.04
C THR A 297 5.42 -26.38 -7.51
N THR A 298 4.74 -25.34 -7.02
CA THR A 298 4.59 -25.05 -5.58
C THR A 298 3.19 -25.30 -5.03
N ALA A 299 2.31 -25.98 -5.78
CA ALA A 299 0.91 -26.17 -5.38
C ALA A 299 0.80 -26.75 -3.94
N GLY A 300 -0.04 -26.13 -3.11
CA GLY A 300 -0.20 -26.49 -1.70
C GLY A 300 0.96 -26.13 -0.76
N GLN A 301 2.12 -25.69 -1.25
CA GLN A 301 3.27 -25.36 -0.40
C GLN A 301 3.10 -24.01 0.29
N VAL A 302 3.31 -24.00 1.62
CA VAL A 302 3.18 -22.84 2.52
C VAL A 302 4.32 -22.79 3.53
N MET A 303 4.63 -21.61 4.07
CA MET A 303 5.57 -21.46 5.19
C MET A 303 4.85 -21.54 6.54
N THR A 304 5.44 -22.24 7.49
CA THR A 304 4.99 -22.28 8.91
C THR A 304 6.14 -21.97 9.86
N HIS A 305 5.84 -21.47 11.06
CA HIS A 305 6.87 -21.16 12.08
C HIS A 305 6.40 -21.66 13.46
N PRO A 306 7.28 -22.20 14.33
CA PRO A 306 6.92 -22.70 15.66
C PRO A 306 6.09 -21.77 16.55
N SER A 307 6.20 -20.45 16.38
CA SER A 307 5.41 -19.44 17.11
C SER A 307 4.00 -19.17 16.56
N ARG A 308 3.66 -19.63 15.34
CA ARG A 308 2.34 -19.40 14.73
C ARG A 308 1.50 -20.66 14.83
N LYS A 309 0.63 -20.71 15.84
CA LYS A 309 -0.24 -21.85 16.13
C LYS A 309 -1.69 -21.44 16.37
N VAL A 310 -2.62 -22.29 15.98
CA VAL A 310 -4.06 -22.20 16.28
C VAL A 310 -4.52 -23.56 16.78
N ALA A 311 -5.22 -23.60 17.91
CA ALA A 311 -5.59 -24.83 18.62
C ALA A 311 -4.42 -25.81 18.91
N GLY A 312 -3.18 -25.32 18.91
CA GLY A 312 -1.95 -26.11 19.10
C GLY A 312 -1.29 -26.61 17.81
N ALA A 313 -2.01 -26.65 16.69
CA ALA A 313 -1.48 -26.99 15.37
C ALA A 313 -0.69 -25.82 14.75
N LEU A 314 0.32 -26.13 13.94
CA LEU A 314 1.00 -25.13 13.09
C LEU A 314 0.06 -24.69 11.97
N VAL A 315 0.19 -23.43 11.55
CA VAL A 315 -0.65 -22.81 10.51
C VAL A 315 0.16 -21.73 9.76
N PRO A 316 -0.17 -21.42 8.48
CA PRO A 316 0.66 -20.56 7.62
C PRO A 316 1.01 -19.19 8.23
N ILE A 317 2.21 -18.69 8.00
CA ILE A 317 2.68 -17.40 8.56
C ILE A 317 2.35 -16.18 7.69
N ASP A 318 2.38 -14.98 8.29
CA ASP A 318 2.27 -13.70 7.59
C ASP A 318 3.57 -13.42 6.78
N THR A 319 3.65 -13.97 5.57
CA THR A 319 4.79 -13.84 4.64
C THR A 319 4.77 -12.51 3.89
N TYR A 320 5.05 -11.40 4.59
CA TYR A 320 5.22 -10.10 3.93
C TYR A 320 6.40 -10.11 2.95
N TYR A 321 6.26 -9.36 1.86
CA TYR A 321 7.28 -9.19 0.82
C TYR A 321 7.28 -7.73 0.32
N SER A 322 8.39 -7.28 -0.26
CA SER A 322 8.49 -5.97 -0.90
C SER A 322 9.49 -5.97 -2.04
N SER A 323 9.41 -4.98 -2.94
CA SER A 323 10.16 -5.00 -4.20
C SER A 323 11.67 -5.09 -4.02
N SER A 324 12.25 -4.30 -3.12
CA SER A 324 13.71 -4.20 -2.97
C SER A 324 14.11 -3.71 -1.59
N THR A 325 15.30 -4.09 -1.15
CA THR A 325 16.06 -3.44 -0.06
C THR A 325 17.27 -2.67 -0.61
N PHE A 326 18.18 -2.21 0.27
CA PHE A 326 19.52 -1.71 -0.07
C PHE A 326 20.66 -2.74 0.10
N GLY A 327 20.33 -4.02 0.32
CA GLY A 327 21.29 -5.08 0.66
C GLY A 327 21.05 -5.74 2.02
N TRP A 328 20.02 -5.31 2.78
CA TRP A 328 19.58 -5.91 4.03
C TRP A 328 18.06 -5.78 4.18
N THR A 329 17.38 -6.86 4.58
CA THR A 329 16.00 -6.75 5.08
C THR A 329 15.99 -6.11 6.48
N GLU A 330 14.85 -5.61 6.90
CA GLU A 330 14.67 -4.87 8.15
C GLU A 330 13.74 -5.63 9.11
N ASP A 331 13.94 -5.43 10.42
CA ASP A 331 13.14 -6.11 11.45
C ASP A 331 11.67 -5.66 11.44
N SER A 332 10.77 -6.59 11.77
CA SER A 332 9.32 -6.36 11.83
C SER A 332 8.87 -5.22 12.75
N GLU A 333 9.57 -4.99 13.85
CA GLU A 333 9.32 -3.92 14.81
C GLU A 333 9.84 -2.55 14.35
N ASN A 334 10.77 -2.55 13.37
CA ASN A 334 11.38 -1.37 12.78
C ASN A 334 10.55 -0.87 11.58
N GLY A 335 10.18 -1.78 10.66
CA GLY A 335 9.32 -1.44 9.52
C GLY A 335 7.84 -1.38 9.87
N PHE A 336 7.36 -2.36 10.63
CA PHE A 336 6.04 -2.33 11.25
C PHE A 336 6.19 -1.89 12.70
N THR A 337 5.65 -2.65 13.65
CA THR A 337 5.34 -2.15 15.01
C THR A 337 5.45 -3.20 16.11
N THR A 338 5.49 -4.49 15.76
CA THR A 338 5.50 -5.63 16.68
C THR A 338 6.61 -6.58 16.27
N ALA A 339 7.36 -7.07 17.26
CA ALA A 339 8.39 -8.08 17.07
C ALA A 339 7.77 -9.43 16.68
N ILE A 340 7.93 -9.83 15.42
CA ILE A 340 7.48 -11.11 14.86
C ILE A 340 8.73 -12.02 14.73
N PRO A 341 8.74 -13.23 15.30
CA PRO A 341 9.97 -14.04 15.38
C PRO A 341 10.60 -14.39 14.02
N TYR A 342 9.78 -14.59 12.99
CA TYR A 342 10.19 -15.01 11.64
C TYR A 342 10.29 -13.88 10.62
N LEU A 343 10.23 -12.61 11.05
CA LEU A 343 10.38 -11.44 10.18
C LEU A 343 11.53 -10.58 10.71
N ARG A 344 12.75 -11.05 10.44
CA ARG A 344 14.00 -10.50 10.97
C ARG A 344 14.85 -9.91 9.87
N SER A 345 15.76 -9.03 10.26
CA SER A 345 16.83 -8.57 9.37
C SER A 345 17.76 -9.73 8.97
N VAL A 346 17.87 -9.96 7.67
CA VAL A 346 18.81 -10.88 7.03
C VAL A 346 19.56 -10.18 5.90
N ASP A 347 20.70 -10.77 5.52
CA ASP A 347 21.50 -10.33 4.37
C ASP A 347 20.66 -10.38 3.09
N ASP A 348 20.70 -9.31 2.30
CA ASP A 348 19.98 -9.22 1.03
C ASP A 348 20.90 -8.65 -0.08
N HIS A 349 22.21 -8.90 0.00
CA HIS A 349 23.18 -8.39 -0.97
C HIS A 349 22.82 -8.77 -2.43
N TRP A 350 22.12 -9.88 -2.64
CA TRP A 350 21.55 -10.29 -3.93
C TRP A 350 20.70 -9.20 -4.59
N ALA A 351 19.96 -8.40 -3.82
CA ALA A 351 19.13 -7.32 -4.37
C ALA A 351 19.94 -6.16 -4.95
N VAL A 352 21.22 -6.01 -4.58
CA VAL A 352 22.09 -4.92 -5.08
C VAL A 352 23.17 -5.39 -6.06
N LEU A 353 23.13 -6.66 -6.47
CA LEU A 353 24.02 -7.20 -7.49
C LEU A 353 23.82 -6.50 -8.85
N PRO A 354 24.89 -6.04 -9.55
CA PRO A 354 24.77 -5.37 -10.84
C PRO A 354 23.98 -6.18 -11.89
N GLU A 355 24.12 -7.50 -11.87
CA GLU A 355 23.46 -8.42 -12.78
C GLU A 355 21.93 -8.47 -12.62
N VAL A 356 21.35 -8.18 -11.44
CA VAL A 356 19.88 -8.11 -11.27
C VAL A 356 19.28 -6.81 -11.79
N GLN A 357 20.11 -5.82 -12.18
CA GLN A 357 19.70 -4.55 -12.80
C GLN A 357 18.65 -3.78 -11.99
N ASN A 358 18.74 -3.87 -10.66
CA ASN A 358 17.75 -3.31 -9.74
C ASN A 358 17.82 -1.78 -9.65
N SER A 359 16.95 -1.10 -10.40
CA SER A 359 16.80 0.37 -10.36
C SER A 359 16.16 0.92 -9.06
N ASN A 360 15.76 0.06 -8.12
CA ASN A 360 15.30 0.41 -6.78
C ASN A 360 16.34 0.14 -5.69
N ALA A 361 17.50 -0.46 -6.01
CA ALA A 361 18.56 -0.78 -5.04
C ALA A 361 19.02 0.47 -4.26
N THR A 362 19.13 1.61 -4.93
CA THR A 362 19.45 2.92 -4.34
C THR A 362 18.48 3.99 -4.85
N TRP A 363 18.21 5.01 -4.05
CA TRP A 363 17.44 6.18 -4.46
C TRP A 363 17.89 7.46 -3.76
N THR A 364 17.59 8.59 -4.37
CA THR A 364 17.84 9.93 -3.82
C THR A 364 16.60 10.80 -4.01
N ARG A 365 16.26 11.61 -3.00
CA ARG A 365 15.23 12.65 -3.06
C ARG A 365 15.75 13.96 -2.47
N THR A 366 15.80 15.00 -3.30
CA THR A 366 16.11 16.37 -2.86
C THR A 366 14.83 17.17 -2.64
N MET A 367 14.77 17.94 -1.56
CA MET A 367 13.67 18.84 -1.19
C MET A 367 14.23 20.18 -0.71
N SER A 368 13.53 21.30 -0.97
CA SER A 368 13.89 22.58 -0.34
C SER A 368 13.59 22.58 1.16
N THR A 369 14.19 23.51 1.91
CA THR A 369 13.82 23.78 3.31
C THR A 369 12.30 24.00 3.48
N SER A 370 11.66 24.71 2.53
CA SER A 370 10.23 25.01 2.55
C SER A 370 9.34 23.81 2.25
N SER A 371 9.67 22.99 1.24
CA SER A 371 8.91 21.78 0.93
C SER A 371 9.09 20.69 1.99
N LEU A 372 10.22 20.68 2.70
CA LEU A 372 10.44 19.78 3.83
C LEU A 372 9.65 20.25 5.06
N ALA A 373 9.64 21.55 5.37
CA ALA A 373 8.82 22.12 6.45
C ALA A 373 7.32 21.81 6.25
N ALA A 374 6.78 22.13 5.07
CA ALA A 374 5.37 21.86 4.73
C ALA A 374 4.99 20.37 4.73
N ALA A 375 5.97 19.46 4.68
CA ALA A 375 5.76 18.01 4.75
C ALA A 375 6.04 17.41 6.13
N LEU A 376 6.49 18.20 7.13
CA LEU A 376 6.84 17.74 8.48
C LEU A 376 5.88 18.35 9.52
N PRO A 377 4.90 17.57 10.02
CA PRO A 377 3.87 18.05 10.93
C PRO A 377 4.44 18.75 12.17
N GLY A 378 4.19 20.06 12.29
CA GLY A 378 4.65 20.89 13.40
C GLY A 378 6.00 21.59 13.22
N MET A 379 6.61 21.56 12.02
CA MET A 379 7.84 22.30 11.66
C MET A 379 7.52 23.47 10.72
N GLY A 380 7.35 24.68 11.23
CA GLY A 380 7.09 25.87 10.40
C GLY A 380 8.31 26.33 9.57
N SER A 381 9.50 25.81 9.87
CA SER A 381 10.70 25.89 9.06
C SER A 381 11.61 24.72 9.41
N VAL A 382 12.50 24.34 8.49
CA VAL A 382 13.53 23.31 8.75
C VAL A 382 14.90 23.87 8.36
N THR A 383 15.81 23.87 9.32
CA THR A 383 17.19 24.38 9.19
C THR A 383 18.22 23.26 9.14
N ASP A 384 17.94 22.11 9.79
CA ASP A 384 18.84 20.96 9.78
C ASP A 384 18.11 19.61 9.99
N ALA A 385 18.80 18.49 9.77
CA ALA A 385 18.28 17.13 9.94
C ALA A 385 19.38 16.15 10.40
N ALA A 386 19.15 15.46 11.52
CA ALA A 386 20.04 14.42 12.03
C ALA A 386 19.30 13.09 12.15
N ILE A 387 19.89 12.01 11.67
CA ILE A 387 19.45 10.65 12.00
C ILE A 387 19.76 10.41 13.48
N THR A 388 18.72 10.24 14.31
CA THR A 388 18.84 10.09 15.77
C THR A 388 18.68 8.66 16.27
N LYS A 389 18.13 7.77 15.43
CA LYS A 389 18.12 6.32 15.70
C LYS A 389 18.37 5.53 14.42
N CYS A 390 19.17 4.47 14.54
CA CYS A 390 19.47 3.51 13.49
C CYS A 390 18.96 2.11 13.86
N SER A 391 18.79 1.26 12.85
CA SER A 391 18.70 -0.20 12.98
C SER A 391 20.06 -0.83 12.73
N ASP A 392 20.18 -2.11 13.11
CA ASP A 392 21.41 -2.90 12.98
C ASP A 392 21.78 -3.19 11.50
N THR A 393 20.91 -2.82 10.54
CA THR A 393 21.21 -2.79 9.10
C THR A 393 22.06 -1.59 8.67
N GLY A 394 22.09 -0.52 9.47
CA GLY A 394 22.62 0.78 9.07
C GLY A 394 21.59 1.69 8.38
N ALA A 395 20.30 1.34 8.40
CA ALA A 395 19.23 2.26 8.02
C ALA A 395 18.78 3.13 9.20
N ALA A 396 18.30 4.34 8.91
CA ALA A 396 17.66 5.19 9.90
C ALA A 396 16.28 4.63 10.30
N LEU A 397 16.01 4.63 11.61
CA LEU A 397 14.70 4.41 12.20
C LEU A 397 14.01 5.71 12.60
N GLU A 398 14.80 6.75 12.86
CA GLU A 398 14.32 8.04 13.33
C GLU A 398 15.21 9.18 12.82
N VAL A 399 14.58 10.25 12.36
CA VAL A 399 15.24 11.49 11.97
C VAL A 399 14.68 12.62 12.81
N THR A 400 15.56 13.35 13.48
CA THR A 400 15.24 14.59 14.17
C THR A 400 15.57 15.78 13.30
N PHE A 401 14.56 16.58 12.96
CA PHE A 401 14.72 17.82 12.20
C PHE A 401 14.80 19.01 13.17
N ALA A 402 15.75 19.91 12.92
CA ALA A 402 15.87 21.18 13.64
C ALA A 402 15.25 22.31 12.81
N GLY A 403 14.62 23.27 13.49
CA GLY A 403 13.88 24.36 12.85
C GLY A 403 12.91 25.03 13.83
N SER A 404 11.92 25.78 13.32
CA SER A 404 10.99 26.48 14.20
C SER A 404 10.07 25.52 14.97
N GLY A 405 9.87 25.83 16.26
CA GLY A 405 9.27 24.90 17.22
C GLY A 405 10.29 24.07 18.00
N GLY A 406 11.52 23.92 17.50
CA GLY A 406 12.60 23.13 18.10
C GLY A 406 12.77 21.76 17.45
N PRO A 407 13.74 20.94 17.92
CA PRO A 407 14.00 19.62 17.35
C PRO A 407 12.78 18.69 17.44
N ARG A 408 12.39 18.08 16.32
CA ARG A 408 11.30 17.09 16.25
C ARG A 408 11.75 15.80 15.60
N ALA A 409 11.59 14.69 16.31
CA ALA A 409 11.85 13.33 15.84
C ALA A 409 10.64 12.74 15.09
N TYR A 410 10.90 12.09 13.96
CA TYR A 410 9.92 11.35 13.16
C TYR A 410 10.50 9.99 12.79
N LYS A 411 9.68 8.93 12.79
CA LYS A 411 10.13 7.60 12.38
C LYS A 411 10.20 7.50 10.87
N THR A 412 11.18 6.78 10.34
CA THR A 412 11.41 6.71 8.89
C THR A 412 10.29 6.03 8.10
N ARG A 413 9.57 5.08 8.71
CA ARG A 413 8.33 4.53 8.16
C ARG A 413 7.23 5.59 7.99
N ASP A 414 7.14 6.54 8.92
CA ASP A 414 6.18 7.65 8.88
C ASP A 414 6.64 8.68 7.82
N LEU A 415 7.96 8.97 7.76
CA LEU A 415 8.59 9.83 6.76
C LEU A 415 8.47 9.30 5.33
N ARG A 416 8.37 7.98 5.12
CA ARG A 416 8.14 7.38 3.79
C ARG A 416 6.86 7.93 3.16
N GLY A 417 5.79 8.05 3.93
CA GLY A 417 4.53 8.67 3.49
C GLY A 417 4.67 10.18 3.35
N LEU A 418 5.01 10.86 4.44
CA LEU A 418 5.11 12.32 4.53
C LEU A 418 6.00 12.94 3.44
N LEU A 419 7.17 12.36 3.22
CA LEU A 419 8.15 12.84 2.23
C LEU A 419 8.06 12.09 0.89
N SER A 420 7.08 11.19 0.71
CA SER A 420 6.91 10.38 -0.51
C SER A 420 8.22 9.70 -0.98
N LEU A 421 8.83 8.92 -0.08
CA LEU A 421 10.06 8.15 -0.33
C LEU A 421 9.73 6.77 -0.91
N ARG A 422 10.66 6.17 -1.66
CA ARG A 422 10.46 4.80 -2.22
C ARG A 422 10.35 3.76 -1.11
N SER A 423 11.24 3.84 -0.12
CA SER A 423 11.28 3.00 1.07
C SER A 423 11.41 3.82 2.35
N MET A 424 11.34 3.13 3.49
CA MET A 424 11.71 3.67 4.80
C MET A 424 13.23 3.60 5.08
N GLN A 425 14.00 2.87 4.26
CA GLN A 425 15.43 2.65 4.46
C GLN A 425 16.24 3.86 3.96
N ILE A 426 16.22 4.94 4.75
CA ILE A 426 17.09 6.11 4.58
C ILE A 426 18.48 5.75 5.13
N LEU A 427 19.53 6.00 4.35
CA LEU A 427 20.93 5.70 4.72
C LEU A 427 21.71 6.98 5.06
N SER A 428 21.41 8.08 4.36
CA SER A 428 22.02 9.39 4.62
C SER A 428 21.07 10.55 4.35
N ILE A 429 21.37 11.69 4.95
CA ILE A 429 20.70 12.97 4.70
C ILE A 429 21.79 14.04 4.59
N SER A 430 22.00 14.57 3.39
CA SER A 430 22.80 15.77 3.20
C SER A 430 21.95 17.00 3.54
N THR A 431 22.48 17.89 4.37
CA THR A 431 21.81 19.08 4.90
C THR A 431 22.65 20.34 4.62
N PRO A 432 22.16 21.55 4.97
CA PRO A 432 22.98 22.76 4.94
C PRO A 432 24.16 22.78 5.92
N SER A 433 24.20 21.89 6.94
CA SER A 433 25.27 21.84 7.95
C SER A 433 26.29 20.72 7.72
N GLY A 434 25.91 19.64 7.05
CA GLY A 434 26.77 18.48 6.82
C GLY A 434 26.03 17.30 6.16
N VAL A 435 26.50 16.08 6.45
CA VAL A 435 25.80 14.85 6.07
C VAL A 435 25.57 14.02 7.32
N SER A 436 24.31 13.75 7.64
CA SER A 436 23.95 12.78 8.68
C SER A 436 23.87 11.38 8.07
N THR A 437 24.43 10.39 8.75
CA THR A 437 24.46 8.98 8.37
C THR A 437 24.22 8.12 9.60
N CYS A 438 23.68 6.92 9.40
CA CYS A 438 23.89 5.87 10.40
C CYS A 438 25.34 5.38 10.35
N PRO A 439 25.88 4.85 11.46
CA PRO A 439 27.03 3.96 11.39
C PRO A 439 26.67 2.81 10.45
N THR A 440 27.47 2.61 9.40
CA THR A 440 27.37 1.38 8.59
C THR A 440 27.73 0.19 9.47
N ARG A 441 26.92 -0.87 9.42
CA ARG A 441 27.38 -2.21 9.84
C ARG A 441 28.69 -2.50 9.12
N ASP A 442 29.77 -2.76 9.87
CA ASP A 442 31.14 -2.55 9.42
C ASP A 442 31.47 -3.15 8.04
N GLY A 443 31.86 -2.29 7.09
CA GLY A 443 32.63 -2.71 5.90
C GLY A 443 31.87 -3.50 4.82
N GLY A 444 30.58 -3.27 4.62
CA GLY A 444 29.72 -3.99 3.65
C GLY A 444 29.98 -3.78 2.14
N SER A 445 31.19 -4.05 1.65
CA SER A 445 31.29 -4.78 0.38
C SER A 445 30.95 -6.26 0.65
N PRO A 446 30.50 -7.06 -0.34
CA PRO A 446 30.37 -8.50 -0.13
C PRO A 446 31.71 -9.08 0.36
N PRO A 447 31.71 -10.04 1.30
CA PRO A 447 32.87 -10.30 2.15
C PRO A 447 34.07 -10.87 1.40
N ALA A 448 35.02 -9.98 1.06
CA ALA A 448 36.44 -10.31 1.07
C ALA A 448 36.86 -10.53 2.53
N THR A 449 36.79 -11.78 2.99
CA THR A 449 36.93 -12.21 4.38
C THR A 449 38.08 -11.52 5.14
N THR A 450 37.76 -10.63 6.08
CA THR A 450 38.72 -10.16 7.10
C THR A 450 38.01 -9.92 8.44
N THR A 451 38.29 -10.76 9.43
CA THR A 451 37.78 -10.61 10.81
C THR A 451 38.81 -9.88 11.67
N THR A 452 38.40 -8.87 12.43
CA THR A 452 39.27 -8.21 13.44
C THR A 452 38.80 -8.58 14.84
N THR A 453 39.37 -9.66 15.40
CA THR A 453 39.18 -10.07 16.79
C THR A 453 40.41 -9.70 17.61
N THR A 454 40.25 -8.95 18.70
CA THR A 454 41.35 -8.64 19.64
C THR A 454 41.65 -9.87 20.50
N THR A 455 42.38 -10.79 19.89
CA THR A 455 42.65 -12.15 20.33
C THR A 455 43.77 -12.18 21.39
N THR A 456 43.39 -12.10 22.67
CA THR A 456 44.35 -12.28 23.80
C THR A 456 44.60 -13.75 24.08
N THR A 457 45.77 -14.25 23.72
CA THR A 457 46.10 -15.69 23.73
C THR A 457 47.08 -16.05 24.85
N THR A 458 46.78 -17.10 25.63
CA THR A 458 47.62 -17.56 26.76
C THR A 458 47.99 -19.04 26.64
N THR A 459 49.29 -19.36 26.68
CA THR A 459 49.84 -20.72 26.66
C THR A 459 50.09 -21.25 28.08
N LEU A 460 49.78 -22.53 28.32
CA LEU A 460 49.97 -23.18 29.64
C LEU A 460 50.82 -24.47 29.60
N ALA A 461 50.96 -25.09 28.44
CA ALA A 461 51.84 -26.25 28.22
C ALA A 461 52.23 -26.35 26.73
N PRO A 462 53.20 -27.19 26.33
CA PRO A 462 53.51 -27.46 24.93
C PRO A 462 52.39 -28.28 24.24
N GLY A 463 51.29 -27.62 23.88
CA GLY A 463 50.17 -28.24 23.17
C GLY A 463 48.87 -27.40 23.09
N ASP A 464 48.54 -26.62 24.12
CA ASP A 464 47.20 -26.01 24.29
C ASP A 464 47.21 -24.49 24.49
N THR A 465 46.17 -23.81 23.94
CA THR A 465 46.01 -22.34 24.00
C THR A 465 44.53 -21.90 23.88
N THR A 466 44.13 -20.74 24.46
CA THR A 466 42.72 -20.25 24.46
C THR A 466 42.61 -18.70 24.53
N THR A 467 41.47 -18.11 24.13
CA THR A 467 41.31 -16.65 23.84
C THR A 467 39.86 -16.08 23.95
N THR A 468 39.66 -14.78 24.28
CA THR A 468 38.35 -14.04 24.40
C THR A 468 38.45 -12.51 24.06
N THR A 469 37.33 -11.78 23.77
CA THR A 469 37.28 -10.33 23.33
C THR A 469 35.94 -9.58 23.66
N THR A 470 35.90 -8.23 23.94
CA THR A 470 34.67 -7.37 24.18
C THR A 470 34.90 -5.81 24.19
N THR A 471 33.93 -4.90 23.83
CA THR A 471 34.01 -3.39 23.97
C THR A 471 32.65 -2.57 23.94
N THR A 472 32.56 -1.28 24.39
CA THR A 472 31.36 -0.35 24.56
C THR A 472 31.71 1.20 24.67
N THR A 473 30.89 2.29 24.84
CA THR A 473 29.57 2.88 24.31
C THR A 473 29.25 4.38 24.78
N THR A 474 28.32 5.13 24.10
CA THR A 474 27.30 6.19 24.55
C THR A 474 27.58 7.75 24.78
N PRO A 475 26.56 8.71 24.91
CA PRO A 475 26.56 10.12 24.34
C PRO A 475 25.90 11.30 25.19
N GLU A 476 25.29 12.36 24.57
CA GLU A 476 24.38 13.41 25.15
C GLU A 476 23.47 14.19 24.09
N THR A 477 22.72 15.25 24.47
CA THR A 477 21.55 15.94 23.79
C THR A 477 21.77 17.44 23.38
N THR A 478 20.91 18.51 23.27
CA THR A 478 19.52 19.07 23.56
C THR A 478 19.33 20.40 22.68
N THR A 479 18.30 21.32 22.54
CA THR A 479 16.80 21.61 22.59
C THR A 479 16.58 23.15 22.27
N THR A 480 15.49 23.89 21.89
CA THR A 480 14.07 23.76 21.38
C THR A 480 13.47 25.19 20.99
N THR A 481 12.22 25.35 20.46
CA THR A 481 11.38 26.61 20.19
C THR A 481 11.51 27.34 18.79
N VAL A 482 10.67 28.26 18.22
CA VAL A 482 9.22 28.73 18.26
C VAL A 482 8.90 29.63 16.99
N ALA A 483 7.63 29.95 16.62
CA ALA A 483 7.19 30.84 15.48
C ALA A 483 5.68 31.31 15.52
N PRO A 484 5.18 32.20 14.60
CA PRO A 484 3.76 32.59 14.43
C PRO A 484 2.97 31.78 13.36
N ALA A 485 1.70 32.14 13.09
CA ALA A 485 0.61 31.22 12.62
C ALA A 485 0.26 31.15 11.10
N GLU A 486 -0.58 30.14 10.75
CA GLU A 486 -0.90 29.65 9.39
C GLU A 486 -2.43 29.54 9.12
N CYS A 487 -2.84 29.16 7.89
CA CYS A 487 -4.24 29.00 7.45
C CYS A 487 -4.61 27.50 7.27
N SER A 488 -5.87 27.09 7.48
CA SER A 488 -6.32 25.68 7.40
C SER A 488 -7.59 25.48 6.59
N VAL A 489 -7.60 24.45 5.72
CA VAL A 489 -8.76 24.06 4.89
C VAL A 489 -9.90 23.38 5.67
N LEU A 490 -9.72 23.14 6.97
CA LEU A 490 -10.77 22.61 7.86
C LEU A 490 -11.28 23.65 8.87
N ALA A 491 -10.81 24.90 8.76
CA ALA A 491 -11.30 26.00 9.55
C ALA A 491 -12.76 26.33 9.18
N PRO A 492 -13.69 26.55 10.14
CA PRO A 492 -15.07 26.91 9.85
C PRO A 492 -15.23 28.17 8.96
N GLU A 493 -14.30 29.11 9.07
CA GLU A 493 -14.21 30.31 8.23
C GLU A 493 -13.79 30.02 6.78
N PHE A 494 -12.99 28.97 6.52
CA PHE A 494 -12.62 28.57 5.16
C PHE A 494 -13.77 27.80 4.47
N LEU A 495 -14.48 26.94 5.21
CA LEU A 495 -15.58 26.13 4.67
C LEU A 495 -16.93 26.88 4.66
N ALA A 496 -16.92 28.21 4.79
CA ALA A 496 -18.12 29.01 5.02
C ALA A 496 -19.17 28.89 3.90
N ASP A 497 -18.77 28.81 2.63
CA ASP A 497 -19.72 28.66 1.51
C ASP A 497 -20.20 27.21 1.37
N LEU A 498 -19.35 26.23 1.67
CA LEU A 498 -19.69 24.81 1.72
C LEU A 498 -20.60 24.45 2.90
N LEU A 499 -20.60 25.23 3.99
CA LEU A 499 -21.44 24.97 5.15
C LEU A 499 -22.74 25.79 5.13
N ASN A 500 -22.69 27.08 4.75
CA ASN A 500 -23.86 27.97 4.86
C ASN A 500 -24.77 28.01 3.62
N SER A 501 -24.34 27.52 2.44
CA SER A 501 -25.19 27.57 1.24
C SER A 501 -26.36 26.57 1.28
N GLY A 502 -27.61 27.04 1.24
CA GLY A 502 -28.81 26.18 1.28
C GLY A 502 -29.06 25.28 0.07
N ALA A 503 -28.13 25.19 -0.90
CA ALA A 503 -28.30 24.47 -2.16
C ALA A 503 -27.61 23.09 -2.14
N LEU A 504 -28.24 22.08 -2.74
CA LEU A 504 -27.62 20.75 -2.91
C LEU A 504 -26.49 20.81 -3.94
N LEU A 505 -25.23 20.59 -3.53
CA LEU A 505 -24.13 20.42 -4.48
C LEU A 505 -24.17 18.98 -5.01
N LYS A 506 -24.09 18.82 -6.33
CA LYS A 506 -24.16 17.55 -7.05
C LYS A 506 -23.53 17.72 -8.43
N LYS A 507 -23.36 16.62 -9.17
CA LYS A 507 -22.75 16.63 -10.52
C LYS A 507 -23.34 17.73 -11.41
N GLY A 508 -22.49 18.66 -11.87
CA GLY A 508 -22.86 19.85 -12.65
C GLY A 508 -23.01 21.16 -11.85
N ALA A 509 -22.94 21.12 -10.51
CA ALA A 509 -22.82 22.33 -9.68
C ALA A 509 -21.43 22.98 -9.89
N ARG A 510 -21.34 24.30 -9.67
CA ARG A 510 -20.09 25.08 -9.81
C ARG A 510 -19.95 26.18 -8.76
N GLY A 511 -18.72 26.64 -8.56
CA GLY A 511 -18.38 27.82 -7.76
C GLY A 511 -17.66 27.49 -6.45
N GLU A 512 -17.53 28.48 -5.57
CA GLU A 512 -16.61 28.42 -4.43
C GLU A 512 -16.96 27.34 -3.39
N SER A 513 -18.25 27.07 -3.16
CA SER A 513 -18.68 25.93 -2.33
C SER A 513 -18.29 24.57 -2.91
N VAL A 514 -18.06 24.47 -4.23
CA VAL A 514 -17.48 23.27 -4.87
C VAL A 514 -15.95 23.26 -4.72
N ARG A 515 -15.26 24.40 -4.79
CA ARG A 515 -13.82 24.50 -4.50
C ARG A 515 -13.50 24.03 -3.08
N GLN A 516 -14.23 24.57 -2.10
CA GLN A 516 -14.10 24.20 -0.68
C GLN A 516 -14.38 22.71 -0.46
N LEU A 517 -15.34 22.12 -1.19
CA LEU A 517 -15.63 20.69 -1.16
C LEU A 517 -14.48 19.86 -1.76
N GLU A 518 -13.96 20.26 -2.91
CA GLU A 518 -12.88 19.54 -3.60
C GLU A 518 -11.57 19.60 -2.81
N LEU A 519 -11.26 20.75 -2.20
CA LEU A 519 -10.12 20.89 -1.29
C LEU A 519 -10.33 20.12 0.03
N PHE A 520 -11.53 20.14 0.61
CA PHE A 520 -11.89 19.31 1.76
C PHE A 520 -11.69 17.83 1.45
N LEU A 521 -12.28 17.31 0.36
CA LEU A 521 -12.19 15.90 -0.01
C LEU A 521 -10.75 15.47 -0.29
N LEU A 522 -9.97 16.32 -0.97
CA LEU A 522 -8.57 16.06 -1.29
C LEU A 522 -7.68 16.06 -0.03
N ALA A 523 -7.86 17.03 0.87
CA ALA A 523 -7.23 17.04 2.19
C ALA A 523 -7.68 15.84 3.04
N MET A 524 -8.89 15.33 2.80
CA MET A 524 -9.43 14.14 3.46
C MET A 524 -9.05 12.80 2.80
N GLY A 525 -8.22 12.82 1.75
CA GLY A 525 -7.65 11.63 1.09
C GLY A 525 -8.46 11.07 -0.10
N TYR A 526 -9.59 11.68 -0.44
CA TYR A 526 -10.47 11.19 -1.51
C TYR A 526 -9.99 11.67 -2.88
N SER A 527 -9.43 10.73 -3.65
CA SER A 527 -8.61 10.97 -4.85
C SER A 527 -8.86 9.84 -5.87
N PRO A 528 -8.76 10.05 -7.21
CA PRO A 528 -8.36 11.28 -7.90
C PRO A 528 -9.49 12.29 -8.07
N ILE A 529 -9.23 13.53 -7.63
CA ILE A 529 -10.02 14.72 -7.96
C ILE A 529 -9.08 15.88 -8.34
N THR A 530 -9.46 16.66 -9.34
CA THR A 530 -8.79 17.91 -9.72
C THR A 530 -9.69 19.07 -9.32
N PRO A 531 -9.32 19.93 -8.35
CA PRO A 531 -10.14 21.07 -7.98
C PRO A 531 -10.23 22.08 -9.15
N ASP A 532 -11.40 22.15 -9.80
CA ASP A 532 -11.64 22.96 -11.00
C ASP A 532 -12.88 23.87 -10.90
N LEU A 533 -13.43 24.00 -9.68
CA LEU A 533 -14.67 24.71 -9.36
C LEU A 533 -15.94 24.05 -9.95
N SER A 534 -15.88 22.82 -10.48
CA SER A 534 -16.94 22.22 -11.29
C SER A 534 -17.19 20.74 -10.98
N PHE A 535 -18.19 20.49 -10.11
CA PHE A 535 -18.53 19.21 -9.51
C PHE A 535 -18.69 18.10 -10.56
N GLY A 536 -17.60 17.37 -10.78
CA GLY A 536 -17.44 16.45 -11.90
C GLY A 536 -17.90 15.02 -11.59
N ALA A 537 -17.53 14.09 -12.47
CA ALA A 537 -17.65 12.66 -12.17
C ALA A 537 -16.68 12.24 -11.04
N GLN A 538 -15.46 12.80 -11.05
CA GLN A 538 -14.44 12.63 -10.01
C GLN A 538 -14.92 13.18 -8.66
N THR A 539 -15.33 14.45 -8.59
CA THR A 539 -15.90 15.06 -7.38
C THR A 539 -17.07 14.25 -6.82
N ALA A 540 -17.98 13.77 -7.69
CA ALA A 540 -19.09 12.93 -7.27
C ALA A 540 -18.65 11.55 -6.74
N GLY A 541 -17.53 10.99 -7.23
CA GLY A 541 -16.94 9.76 -6.71
C GLY A 541 -16.31 9.97 -5.33
N ALA A 542 -15.53 11.04 -5.16
CA ALA A 542 -14.95 11.41 -3.87
C ALA A 542 -16.00 11.73 -2.81
N VAL A 543 -17.11 12.41 -3.17
CA VAL A 543 -18.25 12.61 -2.27
C VAL A 543 -18.87 11.28 -1.83
N ARG A 544 -18.97 10.28 -2.72
CA ARG A 544 -19.53 8.97 -2.36
C ARG A 544 -18.62 8.19 -1.42
N ALA A 545 -17.34 8.05 -1.75
CA ALA A 545 -16.36 7.39 -0.88
C ALA A 545 -16.25 8.07 0.50
N PHE A 546 -16.39 9.41 0.56
CA PHE A 546 -16.53 10.14 1.82
C PHE A 546 -17.85 9.87 2.55
N GLN A 547 -18.97 9.68 1.83
CA GLN A 547 -20.24 9.32 2.44
C GLN A 547 -20.19 7.89 3.03
N ASP A 548 -19.55 6.94 2.36
CA ASP A 548 -19.39 5.55 2.84
C ASP A 548 -18.54 5.47 4.12
N ASP A 549 -17.33 6.04 4.10
CA ASP A 549 -16.43 6.19 5.27
C ASP A 549 -17.18 6.75 6.51
N ARG A 550 -18.21 7.58 6.29
CA ARG A 550 -19.00 8.25 7.33
C ARG A 550 -20.38 7.67 7.59
N GLY A 551 -20.74 6.53 6.98
CA GLY A 551 -22.06 5.91 7.18
C GLY A 551 -23.24 6.81 6.77
N LEU A 552 -23.01 7.71 5.82
CA LEU A 552 -24.01 8.62 5.27
C LEU A 552 -24.79 7.96 4.13
N PRO A 553 -25.94 8.53 3.72
CA PRO A 553 -26.57 8.18 2.45
C PRO A 553 -25.62 8.47 1.29
N VAL A 554 -25.11 7.42 0.64
CA VAL A 554 -24.13 7.50 -0.45
C VAL A 554 -24.81 7.87 -1.78
N ASP A 555 -25.28 9.11 -1.86
CA ASP A 555 -25.99 9.66 -3.03
C ASP A 555 -25.10 10.49 -3.96
N GLY A 556 -23.87 10.84 -3.54
CA GLY A 556 -22.98 11.75 -4.27
C GLY A 556 -23.46 13.21 -4.25
N VAL A 557 -24.30 13.58 -3.28
CA VAL A 557 -24.92 14.90 -3.12
C VAL A 557 -24.53 15.49 -1.76
N VAL A 558 -24.01 16.72 -1.77
CA VAL A 558 -23.65 17.43 -0.54
C VAL A 558 -24.88 18.19 0.00
N GLY A 559 -25.82 17.39 0.50
CA GLY A 559 -27.00 17.85 1.25
C GLY A 559 -26.72 18.07 2.73
N SER A 560 -27.77 18.33 3.52
CA SER A 560 -27.66 18.72 4.93
C SER A 560 -26.96 17.70 5.83
N ARG A 561 -27.08 16.39 5.54
CA ARG A 561 -26.36 15.33 6.28
C ARG A 561 -24.87 15.33 5.95
N THR A 562 -24.52 15.34 4.67
CA THR A 562 -23.12 15.42 4.19
C THR A 562 -22.42 16.69 4.70
N ARG A 563 -23.11 17.84 4.67
CA ARG A 563 -22.65 19.09 5.27
C ARG A 563 -22.56 19.02 6.80
N GLY A 564 -23.45 18.27 7.44
CA GLY A 564 -23.40 17.96 8.87
C GLY A 564 -22.10 17.25 9.27
N GLU A 565 -21.72 16.19 8.55
CA GLU A 565 -20.45 15.51 8.81
C GLU A 565 -19.24 16.37 8.47
N ILE A 566 -19.24 17.10 7.34
CA ILE A 566 -18.19 18.07 7.01
C ILE A 566 -18.05 19.12 8.13
N ALA A 567 -19.16 19.59 8.70
CA ALA A 567 -19.17 20.51 9.84
C ALA A 567 -18.71 19.86 11.15
N LEU A 568 -19.04 18.59 11.42
CA LEU A 568 -18.54 17.84 12.58
C LEU A 568 -17.03 17.61 12.50
N ILE A 569 -16.52 17.31 11.31
CA ILE A 569 -15.09 17.16 11.02
C ILE A 569 -14.38 18.51 11.22
N ALA A 570 -14.89 19.60 10.63
CA ALA A 570 -14.37 20.95 10.84
C ALA A 570 -14.40 21.37 12.32
N ALA A 571 -15.52 21.13 13.02
CA ALA A 571 -15.66 21.41 14.44
C ALA A 571 -14.72 20.55 15.31
N SER A 572 -14.33 19.36 14.84
CA SER A 572 -13.35 18.49 15.51
C SER A 572 -11.89 18.93 15.34
N ALA A 573 -11.59 19.88 14.43
CA ALA A 573 -10.24 20.44 14.29
C ALA A 573 -9.77 21.18 15.57
N ALA A 574 -10.65 21.90 16.27
CA ALA A 574 -10.29 22.57 17.52
C ALA A 574 -10.04 21.58 18.70
N PRO A 575 -10.86 20.53 18.92
CA PRO A 575 -10.49 19.36 19.72
C PRO A 575 -9.15 18.72 19.31
N ALA A 576 -8.89 18.50 18.02
CA ALA A 576 -7.64 17.93 17.54
C ALA A 576 -6.41 18.82 17.88
N GLN A 577 -6.56 20.14 17.77
CA GLN A 577 -5.54 21.11 18.19
C GLN A 577 -5.35 21.12 19.72
N ARG A 578 -6.40 20.93 20.53
CA ARG A 578 -6.27 20.76 21.99
C ARG A 578 -5.59 19.45 22.38
N LEU A 579 -5.88 18.35 21.69
CA LEU A 579 -5.18 17.08 21.83
C LEU A 579 -3.68 17.22 21.48
N ALA A 580 -3.36 18.02 20.47
CA ALA A 580 -1.99 18.31 20.06
C ALA A 580 -1.23 19.19 21.04
N ALA A 581 -1.91 20.12 21.73
CA ALA A 581 -1.34 21.00 22.74
C ALA A 581 -1.06 20.30 24.09
N THR A 582 -1.24 18.97 24.19
CA THR A 582 -0.96 18.20 25.41
C THR A 582 -0.10 16.97 25.12
N ASP A 583 0.95 16.80 25.92
CA ASP A 583 1.80 15.62 25.87
C ASP A 583 1.19 14.39 26.57
N ARG A 584 0.09 14.58 27.32
CA ARG A 584 -0.55 13.54 28.13
C ARG A 584 -0.86 12.29 27.30
N LEU A 585 -0.33 11.15 27.72
CA LEU A 585 -0.71 9.84 27.19
C LEU A 585 -2.13 9.51 27.63
N LEU A 586 -3.04 9.22 26.70
CA LEU A 586 -4.38 8.72 27.01
C LEU A 586 -4.43 7.21 26.72
N ALA A 587 -4.89 6.44 27.70
CA ALA A 587 -4.88 4.98 27.71
C ALA A 587 -6.05 4.44 28.54
N ALA A 588 -6.31 3.13 28.50
CA ALA A 588 -7.42 2.50 29.21
C ALA A 588 -7.52 2.94 30.69
N GLY A 589 -8.70 3.43 31.09
CA GLY A 589 -8.96 3.96 32.42
C GLY A 589 -8.62 5.45 32.63
N ALA A 590 -8.00 6.13 31.65
CA ALA A 590 -7.85 7.58 31.69
C ALA A 590 -9.21 8.29 31.61
N THR A 591 -9.35 9.40 32.32
CA THR A 591 -10.53 10.28 32.25
C THR A 591 -10.14 11.74 32.09
N GLY A 592 -11.03 12.56 31.50
CA GLY A 592 -10.80 14.01 31.40
C GLY A 592 -11.51 14.69 30.23
N ALA A 593 -11.15 15.97 30.02
CA ALA A 593 -11.60 16.72 28.85
C ALA A 593 -10.89 16.25 27.58
N GLU A 594 -9.62 15.88 27.68
CA GLU A 594 -8.81 15.37 26.57
C GLU A 594 -9.33 14.00 26.09
N VAL A 595 -9.91 13.20 26.99
CA VAL A 595 -10.60 11.96 26.58
C VAL A 595 -11.89 12.26 25.81
N ARG A 596 -12.64 13.31 26.17
CA ARG A 596 -13.79 13.76 25.38
C ARG A 596 -13.40 14.38 24.04
N ASP A 597 -12.30 15.11 23.98
CA ASP A 597 -11.77 15.61 22.71
C ASP A 597 -11.34 14.44 21.82
N LEU A 598 -10.66 13.42 22.38
CA LEU A 598 -10.30 12.20 21.65
C LEU A 598 -11.52 11.42 21.15
N GLN A 599 -12.54 11.24 21.99
CA GLN A 599 -13.78 10.56 21.61
C GLN A 599 -14.53 11.33 20.51
N HIS A 600 -14.63 12.66 20.60
CA HIS A 600 -15.18 13.48 19.51
C HIS A 600 -14.40 13.33 18.21
N VAL A 601 -13.07 13.39 18.24
CA VAL A 601 -12.27 13.35 17.02
C VAL A 601 -12.25 11.95 16.39
N LEU A 602 -12.20 10.87 17.18
CA LEU A 602 -12.28 9.50 16.65
C LEU A 602 -13.64 9.24 15.97
N ALA A 603 -14.75 9.68 16.60
CA ALA A 603 -16.07 9.62 16.00
C ALA A 603 -16.13 10.47 14.70
N ALA A 604 -15.61 11.70 14.75
CA ALA A 604 -15.44 12.57 13.58
C ALA A 604 -14.35 12.09 12.60
N LEU A 605 -13.78 10.89 12.78
CA LEU A 605 -12.90 10.19 11.86
C LEU A 605 -13.43 8.80 11.43
N GLY A 606 -14.68 8.45 11.74
CA GLY A 606 -15.30 7.17 11.34
C GLY A 606 -14.98 5.99 12.26
N PHE A 607 -14.28 6.21 13.37
CA PHE A 607 -14.00 5.18 14.38
C PHE A 607 -15.03 5.24 15.51
N ASP A 608 -15.40 4.11 16.12
CA ASP A 608 -16.38 4.04 17.21
C ASP A 608 -15.72 3.97 18.61
N PRO A 609 -15.46 5.11 19.28
CA PRO A 609 -14.91 5.11 20.64
C PRO A 609 -15.97 4.85 21.72
N GLY A 610 -17.23 4.63 21.36
CA GLY A 610 -18.36 4.68 22.29
C GLY A 610 -18.85 6.11 22.56
N PRO A 611 -19.65 6.32 23.62
CA PRO A 611 -20.17 7.64 23.96
C PRO A 611 -19.05 8.60 24.38
N THR A 612 -19.22 9.89 24.11
CA THR A 612 -18.27 10.93 24.51
C THR A 612 -18.39 11.34 25.99
N ASP A 613 -18.26 10.36 26.88
CA ASP A 613 -18.36 10.52 28.34
C ASP A 613 -17.09 11.14 28.97
N GLY A 614 -15.94 10.95 28.33
CA GLY A 614 -14.62 11.29 28.87
C GLY A 614 -13.98 10.18 29.69
N VAL A 615 -14.35 8.92 29.43
CA VAL A 615 -13.77 7.71 30.01
C VAL A 615 -13.14 6.86 28.91
N TYR A 616 -11.84 6.60 29.00
CA TYR A 616 -11.11 5.82 28.01
C TYR A 616 -11.41 4.33 28.23
N GLY A 617 -12.59 3.91 27.78
CA GLY A 617 -13.10 2.55 27.94
C GLY A 617 -12.56 1.58 26.88
N SER A 618 -13.11 0.37 26.88
CA SER A 618 -12.79 -0.66 25.89
C SER A 618 -13.14 -0.24 24.45
N ARG A 619 -14.26 0.46 24.24
CA ARG A 619 -14.61 1.01 22.90
C ARG A 619 -13.61 2.08 22.47
N THR A 620 -13.26 3.03 23.33
CA THR A 620 -12.23 4.06 23.03
C THR A 620 -10.87 3.43 22.72
N THR A 621 -10.48 2.39 23.45
CA THR A 621 -9.27 1.60 23.18
C THR A 621 -9.34 0.90 21.81
N SER A 622 -10.48 0.28 21.47
CA SER A 622 -10.69 -0.36 20.17
C SER A 622 -10.72 0.65 19.02
N ALA A 623 -11.30 1.84 19.20
CA ALA A 623 -11.30 2.91 18.21
C ALA A 623 -9.89 3.42 17.93
N VAL A 624 -9.09 3.64 18.97
CA VAL A 624 -7.67 4.02 18.81
C VAL A 624 -6.90 2.91 18.09
N ARG A 625 -7.18 1.63 18.36
CA ARG A 625 -6.58 0.51 17.60
C ARG A 625 -7.02 0.46 16.14
N SER A 626 -8.28 0.70 15.84
CA SER A 626 -8.78 0.77 14.45
C SER A 626 -8.20 1.96 13.70
N PHE A 627 -8.14 3.13 14.34
CA PHE A 627 -7.47 4.32 13.83
C PHE A 627 -5.98 4.06 13.57
N GLN A 628 -5.26 3.49 14.54
CA GLN A 628 -3.85 3.13 14.39
C GLN A 628 -3.64 2.16 13.22
N ARG A 629 -4.48 1.12 13.07
CA ARG A 629 -4.41 0.19 11.94
C ARG A 629 -4.64 0.89 10.60
N ALA A 630 -5.64 1.77 10.52
CA ALA A 630 -5.95 2.55 9.32
C ALA A 630 -4.86 3.58 8.97
N GLN A 631 -4.06 4.02 9.94
CA GLN A 631 -2.93 4.95 9.76
C GLN A 631 -1.56 4.26 9.77
N GLN A 632 -1.52 2.92 9.63
CA GLN A 632 -0.29 2.10 9.62
C GLN A 632 0.61 2.28 10.87
N LEU A 633 0.02 2.70 12.00
CA LEU A 633 0.69 2.90 13.28
C LEU A 633 0.76 1.61 14.12
N LEU A 634 1.45 1.70 15.26
CA LEU A 634 1.41 0.68 16.31
C LEU A 634 -0.01 0.55 16.86
N VAL A 635 -0.58 -0.64 16.76
CA VAL A 635 -1.97 -0.96 17.16
C VAL A 635 -2.04 -1.34 18.65
N ASP A 636 -1.48 -0.47 19.51
CA ASP A 636 -1.43 -0.70 20.96
C ASP A 636 -2.74 -0.31 21.68
N GLY A 637 -3.53 0.61 21.12
CA GLY A 637 -4.68 1.22 21.80
C GLY A 637 -4.31 2.29 22.82
N LEU A 638 -3.15 2.93 22.63
CA LEU A 638 -2.65 4.06 23.40
C LEU A 638 -2.65 5.32 22.52
N PHE A 639 -3.34 6.36 22.97
CA PHE A 639 -3.34 7.64 22.27
C PHE A 639 -2.17 8.50 22.76
N GLY A 640 -0.98 8.11 22.32
CA GLY A 640 0.29 8.83 22.51
C GLY A 640 0.68 9.68 21.30
N ALA A 641 1.94 10.12 21.26
CA ALA A 641 2.44 11.08 20.27
C ALA A 641 2.24 10.65 18.80
N SER A 642 2.52 9.40 18.42
CA SER A 642 2.25 8.94 17.04
C SER A 642 0.76 8.97 16.67
N SER A 643 -0.11 8.59 17.62
CA SER A 643 -1.57 8.63 17.43
C SER A 643 -2.07 10.08 17.34
N ARG A 644 -1.53 11.00 18.15
CA ARG A 644 -1.76 12.45 18.04
C ARG A 644 -1.30 13.02 16.72
N ASN A 645 -0.11 12.65 16.26
CA ASN A 645 0.49 13.21 15.04
C ASN A 645 -0.24 12.71 13.78
N ALA A 646 -0.61 11.43 13.68
CA ALA A 646 -1.43 10.97 12.56
C ALA A 646 -2.83 11.61 12.57
N LEU A 647 -3.41 11.84 13.76
CA LEU A 647 -4.68 12.54 13.90
C LEU A 647 -4.53 14.01 13.49
N LEU A 648 -3.44 14.68 13.88
CA LEU A 648 -3.08 16.01 13.38
C LEU A 648 -2.90 16.04 11.86
N ASN A 649 -2.26 15.06 11.23
CA ASN A 649 -2.11 15.04 9.76
C ASN A 649 -3.47 15.01 9.05
N ARG A 650 -4.50 14.49 9.74
CA ARG A 650 -5.90 14.45 9.31
C ARG A 650 -6.63 15.79 9.49
N PHE A 651 -6.12 16.72 10.31
CA PHE A 651 -6.76 18.01 10.66
C PHE A 651 -5.93 19.28 10.39
N GLY A 652 -4.61 19.15 10.29
CA GLY A 652 -3.62 20.21 10.23
C GLY A 652 -3.06 20.42 8.83
N VAL A 653 -3.88 20.24 7.79
CA VAL A 653 -3.51 20.54 6.41
C VAL A 653 -3.46 22.07 6.25
N ALA A 654 -2.29 22.64 6.53
CA ALA A 654 -1.95 24.01 6.21
C ALA A 654 -1.75 24.11 4.68
N ASP A 655 -2.83 24.38 3.95
CA ASP A 655 -2.83 24.23 2.50
C ASP A 655 -2.40 25.50 1.77
N THR A 656 -1.28 25.42 1.05
CA THR A 656 -0.82 26.49 0.15
C THR A 656 -1.76 26.71 -1.04
N ARG A 657 -2.76 25.84 -1.26
CA ARG A 657 -3.81 25.94 -2.30
C ARG A 657 -5.04 26.76 -1.85
N CYS A 658 -4.98 27.42 -0.69
CA CYS A 658 -5.93 28.46 -0.29
C CYS A 658 -5.73 29.81 -1.03
N GLY A 659 -4.68 29.95 -1.86
CA GLY A 659 -4.44 31.10 -2.74
C GLY A 659 -5.18 31.05 -4.07
#